data_AF-A0A923V9J0-F1
#
_entry.id   AF-A0A923V9J0-F1
#
_cell.length_a   1.000
_cell.length_b   1.000
_cell.length_c   1.000
_cell.angle_alpha   90.00
_cell.angle_beta   90.00
_cell.angle_gamma   90.00
#
_symmetry.space_group_name_H-M   'P 1'
#
loop_
_entity.id
_entity.type
_entity.pdbx_description
1 polymer ?
#
loop_
_entity_poly.entity_id
_entity_poly.type
_entity_poly.pdbx_seq_one_letter_code
_entity_poly.pdbx_strand_id
1 'polypeptide(L)'
;MKNLKIFIALFATAVTIKSSTALTADPVLKNFIDQKNTLIADARQITFVGPRSGEGYFSADGKKMIFQSEREPGNPFYQMYILDLKSGQTSRVSTGQGKTTCGWIKPDMKKVMWSSTHLDSKTKEKIKGEYAARAKPVKGRYSWSFDDQFDIFESDLQGKNVKRLTKELGYDAEGSYSPDGQWIAFASNRSLYSDQFTEDDKKVLQRDPSYAMEIYIMKADGTQVKRLTNSLGYDGGPFFSADGKKITWRRFNADGSKAEIYTMNVDGSEQKQITSLGSMSWAPFFHPSGKYIIFGSSVLGYSNFELFIVDSEGKQKPVRVTFADGFDGLASFSPDGQTLTWSHRNEKGDSQIYLASWNHDEALKLLNLSDAISPEQLRLGSDINEKDVRNIVSYLASEKMQGRATGSAEEKIYSTEIARLFKSFGLRPAFGDDFIQAFEFTSGVSATENNTAELKGRTQTKLNRGDDYQVLSYSKVGDFQALPIAFAGYGIVAPATDKLPAYDSFKELDVKGKWVLVLDHIPELPSQEMKHNLLSYSRPQHKITVAKNRGAAGVIFISETSLKDLKFEGSLSESTVPVIKISSKVIDQILKSAELTNGIKSYDDLKTQFETSKQTVGFTFNSEYLSARIDLNFEKSVGRNVIAVLEPTKKAKASKAILIGAHGDHLGLGERTGSSLARAKEKSKIHFGADDNASGVAGVIELSKYFSEKRNEIKKPMYFAVWSGEEVGVLGSSHFVKVWKEQKKSEFSQSFEAGLNMDMIGRLRDQLQVQGVASAKQWVGLSEEVALISGVPLAVTADPYLPTDAMSVYVAGVPSISFFTGSHEEYHTPRDTAETLNYPGLVRSIGVVKTFAEKLVTVSTTVVKYEKVEGNSGQRMEGRSFRIYLGTIPDYSQEGVKGVRVSGASKNSPAEKAGVKTGDIIIEFAKTKIENLYDYVYTLQAVKPNILTKMSVMRDGKKIDLDILPLLKE
;
A
#
# COMPACT_ATOMS: atom_id res chain seq x y z
N MET A 1 29.06 63.28 43.12
CA MET A 1 29.06 62.88 44.55
C MET A 1 27.78 62.10 44.83
N LYS A 2 27.94 60.98 45.57
CA LYS A 2 26.97 60.22 46.39
C LYS A 2 25.52 60.76 46.41
N ASN A 3 24.51 59.94 46.08
CA ASN A 3 23.70 59.14 47.04
C ASN A 3 23.12 60.04 48.17
N LEU A 4 21.83 60.06 48.51
CA LEU A 4 20.98 58.91 48.77
C LEU A 4 19.57 59.30 49.28
N LYS A 5 18.57 58.48 48.92
CA LYS A 5 17.36 58.02 49.66
C LYS A 5 16.24 58.96 50.12
N ILE A 6 15.01 58.50 49.90
CA ILE A 6 14.02 58.08 50.93
C ILE A 6 13.16 56.91 50.35
N PHE A 7 12.54 56.11 51.23
CA PHE A 7 12.05 54.71 51.13
C PHE A 7 10.58 54.69 51.66
N ILE A 8 9.57 53.98 51.10
CA ILE A 8 8.96 52.67 51.52
C ILE A 8 7.53 52.59 50.87
N ALA A 9 7.24 51.64 49.96
CA ALA A 9 6.48 50.35 50.08
C ALA A 9 4.94 50.47 49.84
N LEU A 10 4.15 49.53 49.30
CA LEU A 10 4.29 48.15 48.81
C LEU A 10 3.01 47.76 48.01
N PHE A 11 3.10 47.09 46.85
CA PHE A 11 2.50 45.76 46.54
C PHE A 11 2.73 45.39 45.06
N ALA A 12 3.27 44.18 44.86
CA ALA A 12 3.77 43.61 43.61
C ALA A 12 2.66 42.87 42.83
N THR A 13 2.71 42.80 41.50
CA THR A 13 3.41 41.71 40.78
C THR A 13 3.70 42.11 39.33
N ALA A 14 4.83 41.59 38.82
CA ALA A 14 5.64 42.19 37.79
C ALA A 14 5.24 41.82 36.35
N VAL A 15 5.26 42.81 35.46
CA VAL A 15 5.49 42.64 34.02
C VAL A 15 6.87 43.21 33.73
N THR A 16 7.79 42.36 33.28
CA THR A 16 9.17 42.71 32.98
C THR A 16 9.26 43.27 31.55
N ILE A 17 9.67 44.54 31.44
CA ILE A 17 10.09 45.17 30.18
C ILE A 17 11.51 44.70 29.85
N LYS A 18 11.76 44.27 28.60
CA LYS A 18 13.10 44.13 28.04
C LYS A 18 13.23 44.96 26.75
N SER A 19 14.14 45.93 26.84
CA SER A 19 15.11 46.42 25.83
C SER A 19 14.67 46.61 24.37
N SER A 20 14.88 47.85 23.93
CA SER A 20 14.82 48.40 22.57
C SER A 20 15.20 47.44 21.45
N THR A 21 14.24 47.16 20.57
CA THR A 21 14.44 46.52 19.28
C THR A 21 15.05 47.50 18.29
N ALA A 22 16.09 47.02 17.61
CA ALA A 22 16.59 47.57 16.37
C ALA A 22 15.43 47.74 15.37
N LEU A 23 15.48 48.82 14.58
CA LEU A 23 14.68 49.01 13.38
C LEU A 23 14.78 47.76 12.51
N THR A 24 13.73 46.93 12.57
CA THR A 24 13.55 45.80 11.68
C THR A 24 13.07 46.37 10.36
N ALA A 25 13.83 46.11 9.30
CA ALA A 25 13.36 46.31 7.94
C ALA A 25 12.03 45.56 7.77
N ASP A 26 11.09 46.20 7.08
CA ASP A 26 9.81 45.62 6.68
C ASP A 26 9.98 44.19 6.16
N PRO A 27 9.10 43.23 6.54
CA PRO A 27 9.18 41.88 6.03
C PRO A 27 8.79 41.89 4.54
N VAL A 28 9.79 41.94 3.66
CA VAL A 28 9.62 41.64 2.25
C VAL A 28 8.96 40.25 2.18
N LEU A 29 7.74 40.18 1.66
CA LEU A 29 7.06 38.93 1.35
C LEU A 29 8.01 38.02 0.57
N LYS A 30 8.44 36.90 1.16
CA LYS A 30 9.23 35.89 0.44
C LYS A 30 8.38 35.37 -0.73
N ASN A 31 8.86 35.59 -1.95
CA ASN A 31 8.20 35.11 -3.19
C ASN A 31 8.43 33.61 -3.47
N PHE A 32 8.91 32.86 -2.48
CA PHE A 32 9.19 31.42 -2.55
C PHE A 32 8.86 30.75 -1.21
N ILE A 33 8.76 29.42 -1.23
CA ILE A 33 8.51 28.57 -0.08
C ILE A 33 9.86 28.08 0.47
N ASP A 34 10.16 28.46 1.71
CA ASP A 34 11.42 28.21 2.42
C ASP A 34 11.19 27.28 3.61
N GLN A 35 10.88 26.01 3.34
CA GLN A 35 10.59 24.99 4.34
C GLN A 35 11.49 23.78 4.11
N LYS A 36 12.15 23.29 5.18
CA LYS A 36 12.89 22.02 5.15
C LYS A 36 11.98 20.91 4.65
N ASN A 37 12.49 20.10 3.72
CA ASN A 37 11.74 19.07 3.04
C ASN A 37 12.60 17.82 2.81
N THR A 38 11.98 16.78 2.25
CA THR A 38 12.59 15.47 1.96
C THR A 38 12.72 15.23 0.46
N LEU A 39 12.87 16.31 -0.33
CA LEU A 39 13.00 16.23 -1.79
C LEU A 39 14.27 15.48 -2.24
N ILE A 40 15.34 15.61 -1.45
CA ILE A 40 16.64 14.99 -1.69
C ILE A 40 16.97 14.05 -0.53
N ALA A 41 17.39 12.82 -0.85
CA ALA A 41 17.92 11.85 0.10
C ALA A 41 19.24 11.23 -0.39
N ASP A 42 20.08 10.76 0.55
CA ASP A 42 21.32 10.04 0.25
C ASP A 42 22.33 10.79 -0.66
N ALA A 43 22.37 12.11 -0.50
CA ALA A 43 23.28 12.99 -1.25
C ALA A 43 24.75 12.59 -1.04
N ARG A 44 25.46 12.37 -2.15
CA ARG A 44 26.90 12.03 -2.15
C ARG A 44 27.66 12.66 -3.31
N GLN A 45 28.90 13.07 -3.06
CA GLN A 45 29.84 13.52 -4.09
C GLN A 45 30.22 12.36 -5.02
N ILE A 46 30.26 12.60 -6.34
CA ILE A 46 30.63 11.58 -7.35
C ILE A 46 31.84 11.97 -8.22
N THR A 47 32.32 13.20 -8.14
CA THR A 47 33.57 13.64 -8.78
C THR A 47 34.60 14.06 -7.74
N PHE A 48 35.88 13.70 -7.96
CA PHE A 48 36.94 13.91 -6.98
C PHE A 48 38.25 14.42 -7.59
N VAL A 49 38.31 14.59 -8.91
CA VAL A 49 39.54 14.95 -9.64
C VAL A 49 39.37 16.33 -10.25
N GLY A 50 40.39 17.17 -10.07
CA GLY A 50 40.41 18.56 -10.52
C GLY A 50 39.69 19.49 -9.54
N PRO A 51 40.07 20.78 -9.49
CA PRO A 51 39.47 21.76 -8.58
C PRO A 51 38.04 22.15 -8.99
N ARG A 52 37.64 21.84 -10.22
CA ARG A 52 36.32 22.16 -10.75
C ARG A 52 35.79 21.03 -11.63
N SER A 53 34.63 20.50 -11.24
CA SER A 53 33.81 19.56 -11.99
C SER A 53 32.35 19.97 -11.82
N GLY A 54 31.60 20.05 -12.91
CA GLY A 54 30.21 20.47 -12.86
C GLY A 54 29.45 20.17 -14.15
N GLU A 55 28.23 20.70 -14.25
CA GLU A 55 27.41 20.61 -15.47
C GLU A 55 27.27 19.16 -15.97
N GLY A 56 26.74 18.29 -15.09
CA GLY A 56 26.55 16.87 -15.37
C GLY A 56 25.18 16.58 -15.98
N TYR A 57 25.13 15.89 -17.11
CA TYR A 57 23.89 15.45 -17.76
C TYR A 57 23.88 13.95 -18.00
N PHE A 58 22.77 13.29 -17.66
CA PHE A 58 22.60 11.86 -17.85
C PHE A 58 22.48 11.49 -19.34
N SER A 59 22.93 10.28 -19.67
CA SER A 59 22.55 9.62 -20.92
C SER A 59 21.07 9.25 -20.93
N ALA A 60 20.49 9.04 -22.12
CA ALA A 60 19.09 8.66 -22.27
C ALA A 60 18.70 7.34 -21.55
N ASP A 61 19.65 6.44 -21.34
CA ASP A 61 19.46 5.19 -20.59
C ASP A 61 19.77 5.33 -19.09
N GLY A 62 20.17 6.51 -18.61
CA GLY A 62 20.52 6.80 -17.22
C GLY A 62 21.81 6.16 -16.72
N LYS A 63 22.59 5.45 -17.56
CA LYS A 63 23.77 4.68 -17.13
C LYS A 63 25.08 5.45 -17.18
N LYS A 64 25.13 6.58 -17.90
CA LYS A 64 26.31 7.42 -18.05
C LYS A 64 25.97 8.87 -17.78
N MET A 65 26.99 9.67 -17.50
CA MET A 65 26.87 11.10 -17.32
C MET A 65 27.99 11.80 -18.10
N ILE A 66 27.65 12.74 -18.96
CA ILE A 66 28.63 13.67 -19.53
C ILE A 66 28.77 14.88 -18.61
N PHE A 67 29.99 15.34 -18.37
CA PHE A 67 30.25 16.47 -17.49
C PHE A 67 31.55 17.17 -17.83
N GLN A 68 31.69 18.42 -17.37
CA GLN A 68 32.90 19.21 -17.57
C GLN A 68 33.82 19.19 -16.37
N SER A 69 35.14 19.15 -16.60
CA SER A 69 36.11 19.19 -15.50
C SER A 69 37.48 19.75 -15.89
N GLU A 70 38.06 20.54 -14.98
CA GLU A 70 39.45 21.03 -15.04
C GLU A 70 40.40 19.93 -14.50
N ARG A 71 40.60 18.87 -15.27
CA ARG A 71 41.46 17.73 -14.88
C ARG A 71 42.50 17.31 -15.92
N GLU A 72 42.64 18.08 -16.99
CA GLU A 72 43.56 17.78 -18.09
C GLU A 72 44.96 18.35 -17.80
N PRO A 73 46.01 17.51 -17.80
CA PRO A 73 47.38 18.00 -17.63
C PRO A 73 47.77 19.02 -18.71
N GLY A 74 48.32 20.17 -18.31
CA GLY A 74 48.77 21.21 -19.22
C GLY A 74 47.68 22.06 -19.86
N ASN A 75 46.41 21.84 -19.51
CA ASN A 75 45.29 22.70 -19.90
C ASN A 75 44.50 23.17 -18.66
N PRO A 76 44.49 24.48 -18.33
CA PRO A 76 43.80 25.02 -17.18
C PRO A 76 42.28 25.17 -17.38
N PHE A 77 41.77 24.89 -18.59
CA PHE A 77 40.36 25.04 -18.93
C PHE A 77 39.59 23.73 -18.79
N TYR A 78 38.26 23.84 -18.70
CA TYR A 78 37.36 22.68 -18.73
C TYR A 78 37.56 21.84 -20.00
N GLN A 79 37.45 20.54 -19.81
CA GLN A 79 37.36 19.53 -20.86
C GLN A 79 36.13 18.64 -20.59
N MET A 80 35.64 17.94 -21.60
CA MET A 80 34.43 17.10 -21.48
C MET A 80 34.77 15.64 -21.28
N TYR A 81 34.03 15.01 -20.36
CA TYR A 81 34.22 13.62 -19.95
C TYR A 81 32.89 12.90 -19.88
N ILE A 82 32.91 11.59 -20.13
CA ILE A 82 31.83 10.67 -19.81
C ILE A 82 32.23 9.86 -18.57
N LEU A 83 31.38 9.87 -17.55
CA LEU A 83 31.40 8.98 -16.39
C LEU A 83 30.42 7.82 -16.63
N ASP A 84 30.90 6.59 -16.50
CA ASP A 84 30.04 5.42 -16.35
C ASP A 84 29.56 5.32 -14.90
N LEU A 85 28.26 5.45 -14.66
CA LEU A 85 27.70 5.52 -13.30
C LEU A 85 27.71 4.17 -12.58
N LYS A 86 27.91 3.06 -13.31
CA LYS A 86 28.01 1.72 -12.74
C LYS A 86 29.44 1.38 -12.35
N SER A 87 30.42 1.64 -13.23
CA SER A 87 31.82 1.29 -12.98
C SER A 87 32.62 2.40 -12.31
N GLY A 88 32.15 3.65 -12.36
CA GLY A 88 32.90 4.84 -11.94
C GLY A 88 33.97 5.27 -12.94
N GLN A 89 34.11 4.59 -14.08
CA GLN A 89 35.14 4.90 -15.07
C GLN A 89 34.83 6.22 -15.78
N THR A 90 35.83 7.11 -15.84
CA THR A 90 35.74 8.38 -16.55
C THR A 90 36.63 8.37 -17.79
N SER A 91 36.12 8.84 -18.93
CA SER A 91 36.86 8.95 -20.20
C SER A 91 36.67 10.33 -20.84
N ARG A 92 37.75 10.95 -21.33
CA ARG A 92 37.68 12.24 -22.05
C ARG A 92 37.08 12.05 -23.44
N VAL A 93 36.23 12.98 -23.85
CA VAL A 93 35.62 12.99 -25.20
C VAL A 93 35.97 14.22 -26.03
N SER A 94 36.47 15.28 -25.40
CA SER A 94 37.04 16.45 -26.07
C SER A 94 38.51 16.25 -26.43
N THR A 95 39.08 17.19 -27.19
CA THR A 95 40.44 17.10 -27.74
C THR A 95 41.56 17.24 -26.70
N GLY A 96 41.25 17.72 -25.50
CA GLY A 96 42.25 18.10 -24.49
C GLY A 96 42.84 19.50 -24.73
N GLN A 97 42.45 20.19 -25.80
CA GLN A 97 42.95 21.51 -26.17
C GLN A 97 41.84 22.56 -26.11
N GLY A 98 42.23 23.83 -26.05
CA GLY A 98 41.29 24.96 -26.01
C GLY A 98 40.43 24.99 -24.75
N LYS A 99 39.50 25.93 -24.71
CA LYS A 99 38.40 25.94 -23.75
C LYS A 99 37.33 24.98 -24.25
N THR A 100 36.67 24.25 -23.35
CA THR A 100 35.57 23.33 -23.71
C THR A 100 34.46 23.40 -22.67
N THR A 101 33.21 23.33 -23.09
CA THR A 101 32.03 23.42 -22.21
C THR A 101 30.82 22.70 -22.82
N CYS A 102 29.74 22.57 -22.04
CA CYS A 102 28.40 22.25 -22.51
C CYS A 102 28.32 21.02 -23.42
N GLY A 103 28.66 19.86 -22.87
CA GLY A 103 28.55 18.60 -23.61
C GLY A 103 27.28 17.83 -23.32
N TRP A 104 26.85 17.04 -24.30
CA TRP A 104 25.62 16.25 -24.24
C TRP A 104 25.81 14.89 -24.93
N ILE A 105 25.26 13.80 -24.37
CA ILE A 105 25.24 12.48 -25.02
C ILE A 105 24.00 12.38 -25.90
N LYS A 106 24.17 12.17 -27.20
CA LYS A 106 23.04 12.05 -28.14
C LYS A 106 22.12 10.90 -27.69
N PRO A 107 20.78 11.04 -27.74
CA PRO A 107 19.86 10.01 -27.22
C PRO A 107 20.01 8.61 -27.81
N ASP A 108 20.56 8.49 -29.03
CA ASP A 108 20.86 7.19 -29.66
C ASP A 108 22.11 6.49 -29.11
N MET A 109 22.81 7.12 -28.15
CA MET A 109 23.99 6.61 -27.47
C MET A 109 25.20 6.38 -28.40
N LYS A 110 25.25 7.01 -29.57
CA LYS A 110 26.35 6.83 -30.54
C LYS A 110 27.33 7.99 -30.57
N LYS A 111 26.86 9.19 -30.22
CA LYS A 111 27.59 10.44 -30.37
C LYS A 111 27.53 11.27 -29.10
N VAL A 112 28.49 12.17 -28.95
CA VAL A 112 28.45 13.26 -27.98
C VAL A 112 28.66 14.59 -28.69
N MET A 113 28.01 15.62 -28.19
CA MET A 113 28.25 17.01 -28.57
C MET A 113 29.04 17.72 -27.47
N TRP A 114 29.83 18.72 -27.82
CA TRP A 114 30.52 19.64 -26.89
C TRP A 114 30.97 20.89 -27.63
N SER A 115 31.13 22.00 -26.90
CA SER A 115 31.51 23.29 -27.49
C SER A 115 32.95 23.61 -27.16
N SER A 116 33.75 24.15 -28.10
CA SER A 116 35.18 24.37 -27.86
C SER A 116 35.84 25.43 -28.74
N THR A 117 36.96 25.97 -28.24
CA THR A 117 37.86 26.88 -28.98
C THR A 117 39.13 26.19 -29.49
N HIS A 118 39.20 24.85 -29.54
CA HIS A 118 40.45 24.13 -29.85
C HIS A 118 41.02 24.39 -31.25
N LEU A 119 40.25 24.99 -32.16
CA LEU A 119 40.73 25.43 -33.47
C LEU A 119 41.34 26.84 -33.45
N ASP A 120 41.25 27.56 -32.34
CA ASP A 120 41.85 28.88 -32.17
C ASP A 120 43.38 28.77 -32.17
N SER A 121 44.01 29.47 -33.12
CA SER A 121 45.47 29.55 -33.27
C SER A 121 46.16 30.14 -32.03
N LYS A 122 45.44 30.93 -31.22
CA LYS A 122 45.93 31.54 -29.97
C LYS A 122 45.77 30.66 -28.73
N THR A 123 45.30 29.42 -28.87
CA THR A 123 45.08 28.50 -27.73
C THR A 123 46.30 28.39 -26.80
N LYS A 124 47.51 28.27 -27.35
CA LYS A 124 48.75 28.17 -26.55
C LYS A 124 49.02 29.44 -25.73
N GLU A 125 48.76 30.61 -26.31
CA GLU A 125 48.92 31.91 -25.64
C GLU A 125 47.89 32.06 -24.53
N LYS A 126 46.63 31.69 -24.79
CA LYS A 126 45.53 31.71 -23.81
C LYS A 126 45.82 30.80 -22.61
N ILE A 127 46.34 29.59 -22.84
CA ILE A 127 46.77 28.67 -21.76
C ILE A 127 47.86 29.30 -20.89
N LYS A 128 48.90 29.86 -21.52
CA LYS A 128 50.00 30.53 -20.79
C LYS A 128 49.49 31.73 -19.98
N GLY A 129 48.60 32.53 -20.58
CA GLY A 129 47.97 33.68 -19.94
C GLY A 129 47.12 33.29 -18.74
N GLU A 130 46.32 32.23 -18.85
CA GLU A 130 45.47 31.73 -17.76
C GLU A 130 46.31 31.23 -16.57
N TYR A 131 47.38 30.46 -16.81
CA TYR A 131 48.29 30.07 -15.74
C TYR A 131 48.94 31.28 -15.05
N ALA A 132 49.36 32.28 -15.83
CA ALA A 132 49.94 33.51 -15.29
C ALA A 132 48.92 34.32 -14.46
N ALA A 133 47.66 34.37 -14.89
CA ALA A 133 46.57 35.04 -14.17
C ALA A 133 46.24 34.32 -12.86
N ARG A 134 46.14 32.98 -12.88
CA ARG A 134 45.89 32.17 -11.67
C ARG A 134 47.03 32.26 -10.65
N ALA A 135 48.27 32.50 -11.09
CA ALA A 135 49.41 32.74 -10.20
C ALA A 135 49.34 34.10 -9.47
N LYS A 136 48.54 35.06 -9.97
CA LYS A 136 48.34 36.39 -9.37
C LYS A 136 46.84 36.70 -9.23
N PRO A 137 46.12 36.00 -8.34
CA PRO A 137 44.67 36.14 -8.25
C PRO A 137 44.29 37.57 -7.82
N VAL A 138 43.54 38.26 -8.68
CA VAL A 138 42.89 39.53 -8.33
C VAL A 138 41.53 39.19 -7.70
N LYS A 139 41.18 39.84 -6.58
CA LYS A 139 39.81 39.75 -6.02
C LYS A 139 38.83 40.40 -6.99
N GLY A 140 38.25 39.60 -7.88
CA GLY A 140 37.23 40.01 -8.84
C GLY A 140 35.99 39.12 -8.75
N ARG A 141 34.86 39.62 -9.25
CA ARG A 141 33.66 38.81 -9.46
C ARG A 141 33.97 37.77 -10.55
N TYR A 142 33.51 36.55 -10.35
CA TYR A 142 33.56 35.52 -11.40
C TYR A 142 32.83 36.03 -12.65
N SER A 143 33.47 35.94 -13.81
CA SER A 143 32.88 36.27 -15.11
C SER A 143 33.17 35.12 -16.07
N TRP A 144 32.13 34.62 -16.73
CA TRP A 144 32.28 33.57 -17.74
C TRP A 144 32.93 34.14 -18.99
N SER A 145 33.80 33.36 -19.63
CA SER A 145 34.49 33.76 -20.85
C SER A 145 33.61 33.46 -22.07
N PHE A 146 32.89 34.47 -22.57
CA PHE A 146 32.21 34.44 -23.86
C PHE A 146 33.21 34.63 -25.01
N ASP A 147 34.13 33.68 -25.16
CA ASP A 147 35.16 33.67 -26.20
C ASP A 147 34.52 33.55 -27.58
N ASP A 148 34.95 34.36 -28.55
CA ASP A 148 34.34 34.47 -29.88
C ASP A 148 34.78 33.38 -30.87
N GLN A 149 35.57 32.41 -30.39
CA GLN A 149 36.06 31.26 -31.16
C GLN A 149 35.37 29.94 -30.77
N PHE A 150 34.22 29.99 -30.09
CA PHE A 150 33.51 28.78 -29.67
C PHE A 150 32.65 28.25 -30.82
N ASP A 151 32.93 27.02 -31.24
CA ASP A 151 32.03 26.24 -32.09
C ASP A 151 31.51 25.00 -31.36
N ILE A 152 30.40 24.47 -31.87
CA ILE A 152 29.84 23.18 -31.46
C ILE A 152 30.47 22.07 -32.30
N PHE A 153 30.92 21.01 -31.64
CA PHE A 153 31.49 19.81 -32.26
C PHE A 153 30.71 18.56 -31.82
N GLU A 154 30.76 17.52 -32.65
CA GLU A 154 30.34 16.17 -32.29
C GLU A 154 31.54 15.21 -32.35
N SER A 155 31.55 14.18 -31.52
CA SER A 155 32.45 13.03 -31.61
C SER A 155 31.72 11.73 -31.29
N ASP A 156 32.36 10.57 -31.47
CA ASP A 156 31.87 9.33 -30.86
C ASP A 156 32.13 9.30 -29.34
N LEU A 157 31.59 8.29 -28.65
CA LEU A 157 31.73 8.16 -27.19
C LEU A 157 33.18 7.94 -26.73
N GLN A 158 34.11 7.65 -27.64
CA GLN A 158 35.54 7.51 -27.36
C GLN A 158 36.31 8.80 -27.66
N GLY A 159 35.64 9.88 -28.05
CA GLY A 159 36.26 11.16 -28.42
C GLY A 159 36.95 11.16 -29.78
N LYS A 160 36.67 10.17 -30.63
CA LYS A 160 37.21 10.10 -32.00
C LYS A 160 36.19 10.63 -33.00
N ASN A 161 36.60 10.73 -34.27
CA ASN A 161 35.76 11.15 -35.38
C ASN A 161 35.09 12.52 -35.16
N VAL A 162 35.89 13.49 -34.70
CA VAL A 162 35.42 14.85 -34.40
C VAL A 162 34.91 15.53 -35.67
N LYS A 163 33.69 16.06 -35.63
CA LYS A 163 33.07 16.86 -36.69
C LYS A 163 32.62 18.21 -36.12
N ARG A 164 32.96 19.29 -36.81
CA ARG A 164 32.53 20.66 -36.50
C ARG A 164 31.12 20.90 -37.04
N LEU A 165 30.18 21.31 -36.18
CA LEU A 165 28.77 21.56 -36.53
C LEU A 165 28.49 23.03 -36.83
N THR A 166 29.10 23.95 -36.09
CA THR A 166 28.98 25.39 -36.33
C THR A 166 30.31 26.00 -36.77
N LYS A 167 30.26 27.13 -37.50
CA LYS A 167 31.46 27.75 -38.10
C LYS A 167 31.47 29.28 -38.00
N GLU A 168 30.46 29.86 -37.39
CA GLU A 168 30.31 31.31 -37.35
C GLU A 168 31.16 31.90 -36.23
N LEU A 169 31.62 33.14 -36.43
CA LEU A 169 32.32 33.86 -35.38
C LEU A 169 31.35 34.17 -34.23
N GLY A 170 31.78 33.90 -33.00
CA GLY A 170 31.00 34.11 -31.80
C GLY A 170 31.10 32.95 -30.80
N TYR A 171 30.17 32.97 -29.85
CA TYR A 171 30.07 31.99 -28.78
C TYR A 171 28.94 31.01 -29.09
N ASP A 172 29.20 29.94 -29.82
CA ASP A 172 28.24 28.85 -29.98
C ASP A 172 28.43 27.80 -28.88
N ALA A 173 27.57 27.79 -27.87
CA ALA A 173 27.63 26.82 -26.79
C ALA A 173 26.28 26.58 -26.11
N GLU A 174 26.31 25.98 -24.91
CA GLU A 174 25.11 25.72 -24.10
C GLU A 174 24.07 24.86 -24.83
N GLY A 175 24.56 23.92 -25.66
CA GLY A 175 23.72 23.09 -26.50
C GLY A 175 23.07 21.92 -25.75
N SER A 176 21.82 21.62 -26.08
CA SER A 176 21.13 20.38 -25.68
C SER A 176 20.49 19.68 -26.89
N TYR A 177 20.46 18.35 -26.89
CA TYR A 177 19.73 17.59 -27.90
C TYR A 177 18.25 17.49 -27.53
N SER A 178 17.37 17.51 -28.55
CA SER A 178 15.98 17.08 -28.38
C SER A 178 15.90 15.60 -27.99
N PRO A 179 14.83 15.14 -27.34
CA PRO A 179 14.70 13.75 -26.89
C PRO A 179 14.77 12.70 -28.01
N ASP A 180 14.32 13.06 -29.21
CA ASP A 180 14.43 12.23 -30.43
C ASP A 180 15.83 12.30 -31.09
N GLY A 181 16.72 13.16 -30.59
CA GLY A 181 18.07 13.38 -31.08
C GLY A 181 18.14 14.03 -32.47
N GLN A 182 17.05 14.62 -32.97
CA GLN A 182 17.00 15.24 -34.29
C GLN A 182 17.39 16.72 -34.31
N TRP A 183 17.27 17.41 -33.18
CA TRP A 183 17.50 18.84 -33.05
C TRP A 183 18.50 19.15 -31.94
N ILE A 184 19.19 20.27 -32.10
CA ILE A 184 20.06 20.88 -31.09
C ILE A 184 19.55 22.30 -30.86
N ALA A 185 19.21 22.64 -29.62
CA ALA A 185 18.99 24.03 -29.19
C ALA A 185 20.27 24.50 -28.50
N PHE A 186 20.73 25.72 -28.78
CA PHE A 186 22.00 26.24 -28.28
C PHE A 186 21.95 27.77 -28.12
N ALA A 187 22.86 28.33 -27.32
CA ALA A 187 23.02 29.77 -27.16
C ALA A 187 24.08 30.29 -28.13
N SER A 188 23.82 31.43 -28.77
CA SER A 188 24.77 32.07 -29.66
C SER A 188 24.63 33.59 -29.67
N ASN A 189 25.78 34.26 -29.72
CA ASN A 189 25.87 35.69 -29.98
C ASN A 189 26.35 35.99 -31.42
N ARG A 190 26.22 35.03 -32.35
CA ARG A 190 26.63 35.19 -33.76
C ARG A 190 26.02 36.41 -34.45
N SER A 191 24.81 36.82 -34.02
CA SER A 191 24.13 38.00 -34.54
C SER A 191 25.00 39.25 -34.42
N LEU A 192 25.84 39.34 -33.38
CA LEU A 192 26.81 40.42 -33.15
C LEU A 192 27.77 40.66 -34.31
N TYR A 193 28.07 39.61 -35.06
CA TYR A 193 29.06 39.64 -36.14
C TYR A 193 28.41 39.69 -37.52
N SER A 194 27.09 39.47 -37.62
CA SER A 194 26.34 39.43 -38.88
C SER A 194 25.36 40.58 -39.09
N ASP A 195 24.78 41.14 -38.01
CA ASP A 195 23.69 42.11 -38.09
C ASP A 195 24.22 43.57 -38.06
N GLN A 196 23.49 44.52 -38.66
CA GLN A 196 23.83 45.95 -38.58
C GLN A 196 23.33 46.56 -37.27
N PHE A 197 24.22 46.64 -36.27
CA PHE A 197 23.96 47.30 -34.99
C PHE A 197 24.14 48.82 -35.05
N THR A 198 23.41 49.56 -34.21
CA THR A 198 23.65 50.99 -34.00
C THR A 198 25.00 51.22 -33.31
N GLU A 199 25.56 52.43 -33.39
CA GLU A 199 26.85 52.75 -32.73
C GLU A 199 26.78 52.61 -31.20
N ASP A 200 25.61 52.78 -30.59
CA ASP A 200 25.43 52.61 -29.15
C ASP A 200 25.34 51.13 -28.76
N ASP A 201 24.69 50.30 -29.57
CA ASP A 201 24.75 48.84 -29.40
C ASP A 201 26.20 48.37 -29.48
N LYS A 202 26.97 48.78 -30.49
CA LYS A 202 28.39 48.40 -30.64
C LYS A 202 29.25 48.72 -29.40
N LYS A 203 28.98 49.82 -28.70
CA LYS A 203 29.69 50.16 -27.44
C LYS A 203 29.34 49.23 -26.29
N VAL A 204 28.06 48.87 -26.16
CA VAL A 204 27.60 47.90 -25.15
C VAL A 204 28.21 46.53 -25.45
N LEU A 205 28.26 46.14 -26.71
CA LEU A 205 28.83 44.87 -27.19
C LEU A 205 30.34 44.73 -26.93
N GLN A 206 31.12 45.80 -27.10
CA GLN A 206 32.54 45.79 -26.74
C GLN A 206 32.77 45.62 -25.24
N ARG A 207 31.83 46.05 -24.41
CA ARG A 207 31.91 45.95 -22.94
C ARG A 207 31.39 44.61 -22.43
N ASP A 208 30.33 44.08 -23.03
CA ASP A 208 29.65 42.87 -22.61
C ASP A 208 29.22 42.02 -23.82
N PRO A 209 30.06 41.05 -24.24
CA PRO A 209 29.75 40.15 -25.35
C PRO A 209 28.54 39.24 -25.10
N SER A 210 28.02 39.19 -23.87
CA SER A 210 26.84 38.42 -23.50
C SER A 210 25.52 39.15 -23.85
N TYR A 211 25.59 40.44 -24.20
CA TYR A 211 24.44 41.33 -24.40
C TYR A 211 23.54 41.00 -25.60
N ALA A 212 24.00 40.22 -26.58
CA ALA A 212 23.12 39.66 -27.61
C ALA A 212 23.24 38.14 -27.68
N MET A 213 23.30 37.48 -26.52
CA MET A 213 23.16 36.04 -26.48
C MET A 213 21.71 35.65 -26.73
N GLU A 214 21.49 34.76 -27.68
CA GLU A 214 20.16 34.35 -28.10
C GLU A 214 20.06 32.85 -28.25
N ILE A 215 18.83 32.33 -28.19
CA ILE A 215 18.57 30.91 -28.41
C ILE A 215 18.44 30.64 -29.90
N TYR A 216 19.18 29.66 -30.39
CA TYR A 216 19.09 29.10 -31.73
C TYR A 216 18.71 27.63 -31.67
N ILE A 217 18.17 27.11 -32.76
CA ILE A 217 17.93 25.68 -32.99
C ILE A 217 18.50 25.27 -34.35
N MET A 218 19.04 24.07 -34.45
CA MET A 218 19.53 23.47 -35.70
C MET A 218 19.24 21.97 -35.74
N LYS A 219 19.27 21.37 -36.92
CA LYS A 219 19.29 19.91 -37.05
C LYS A 219 20.58 19.35 -36.42
N ALA A 220 20.48 18.12 -35.90
CA ALA A 220 21.59 17.43 -35.24
C ALA A 220 22.85 17.28 -36.10
N ASP A 221 22.75 17.43 -37.43
CA ASP A 221 23.87 17.38 -38.37
C ASP A 221 24.57 18.74 -38.61
N GLY A 222 24.04 19.83 -38.04
CA GLY A 222 24.51 21.21 -38.16
C GLY A 222 23.73 22.06 -39.18
N THR A 223 22.72 21.51 -39.86
CA THR A 223 21.95 22.23 -40.88
C THR A 223 20.69 22.92 -40.32
N GLN A 224 20.01 23.72 -41.13
CA GLN A 224 18.74 24.38 -40.77
C GLN A 224 18.78 25.21 -39.48
N VAL A 225 19.85 26.00 -39.31
CA VAL A 225 19.98 26.90 -38.16
C VAL A 225 18.88 27.98 -38.20
N LYS A 226 18.18 28.17 -37.09
CA LYS A 226 17.10 29.15 -36.89
C LYS A 226 17.26 29.84 -35.53
N ARG A 227 17.16 31.18 -35.51
CA ARG A 227 17.08 32.01 -34.30
C ARG A 227 15.67 31.92 -33.69
N LEU A 228 15.57 31.69 -32.38
CA LEU A 228 14.31 31.55 -31.64
C LEU A 228 13.98 32.74 -30.75
N THR A 229 14.98 33.48 -30.26
CA THR A 229 14.78 34.70 -29.46
C THR A 229 15.41 35.93 -30.14
N ASN A 230 14.88 37.11 -29.81
CA ASN A 230 15.28 38.40 -30.41
C ASN A 230 15.26 39.58 -29.42
N SER A 231 15.33 39.29 -28.12
CA SER A 231 15.35 40.30 -27.06
C SER A 231 16.76 40.75 -26.72
N LEU A 232 16.94 42.05 -26.47
CA LEU A 232 18.20 42.60 -25.96
C LEU A 232 18.51 42.04 -24.56
N GLY A 233 19.76 41.65 -24.34
CA GLY A 233 20.23 40.98 -23.12
C GLY A 233 20.74 39.58 -23.38
N TYR A 234 20.83 38.78 -22.32
CA TYR A 234 21.34 37.42 -22.39
C TYR A 234 20.20 36.41 -22.30
N ASP A 235 19.99 35.63 -23.36
CA ASP A 235 19.24 34.38 -23.34
C ASP A 235 20.18 33.18 -23.50
N GLY A 236 20.18 32.24 -22.55
CA GLY A 236 21.07 31.08 -22.65
C GLY A 236 20.68 29.86 -21.83
N GLY A 237 21.38 28.76 -22.07
CA GLY A 237 21.12 27.45 -21.46
C GLY A 237 19.76 26.86 -21.82
N PRO A 238 19.45 26.69 -23.13
CA PRO A 238 18.20 26.05 -23.56
C PRO A 238 18.22 24.54 -23.29
N PHE A 239 17.16 24.03 -22.66
CA PHE A 239 16.94 22.60 -22.48
C PHE A 239 15.55 22.20 -22.97
N PHE A 240 15.46 21.09 -23.71
CA PHE A 240 14.19 20.53 -24.13
C PHE A 240 13.43 19.87 -22.97
N SER A 241 12.11 19.91 -23.02
CA SER A 241 11.25 19.03 -22.23
C SER A 241 11.40 17.58 -22.71
N ALA A 242 11.12 16.62 -21.83
CA ALA A 242 11.27 15.18 -22.14
C ALA A 242 10.35 14.69 -23.28
N ASP A 243 9.22 15.37 -23.51
CA ASP A 243 8.33 15.11 -24.64
C ASP A 243 8.73 15.83 -25.94
N GLY A 244 9.78 16.65 -25.90
CA GLY A 244 10.32 17.38 -27.04
C GLY A 244 9.44 18.51 -27.55
N LYS A 245 8.47 19.01 -26.76
CA LYS A 245 7.54 20.06 -27.19
C LYS A 245 7.90 21.46 -26.73
N LYS A 246 8.61 21.58 -25.61
CA LYS A 246 8.98 22.87 -25.01
C LYS A 246 10.50 22.99 -24.85
N ILE A 247 10.97 24.23 -24.78
CA ILE A 247 12.33 24.62 -24.41
C ILE A 247 12.25 25.51 -23.18
N THR A 248 13.11 25.28 -22.18
CA THR A 248 13.32 26.18 -21.02
C THR A 248 14.69 26.84 -21.11
N TRP A 249 14.82 28.10 -20.72
CA TRP A 249 16.10 28.83 -20.69
C TRP A 249 16.08 29.93 -19.63
N ARG A 250 17.21 30.61 -19.42
CA ARG A 250 17.31 31.80 -18.58
C ARG A 250 17.40 33.07 -19.42
N ARG A 251 16.70 34.12 -19.01
CA ARG A 251 16.77 35.46 -19.60
C ARG A 251 17.24 36.47 -18.59
N PHE A 252 18.25 37.26 -18.95
CA PHE A 252 18.73 38.37 -18.14
C PHE A 252 17.94 39.64 -18.46
N ASN A 253 17.82 40.51 -17.46
CA ASN A 253 17.36 41.87 -17.71
C ASN A 253 18.47 42.70 -18.40
N ALA A 254 18.11 43.86 -18.96
CA ALA A 254 19.00 44.67 -19.80
C ALA A 254 20.31 45.13 -19.13
N ASP A 255 20.33 45.28 -17.79
CA ASP A 255 21.52 45.65 -17.03
C ASP A 255 22.35 44.45 -16.52
N GLY A 256 21.89 43.22 -16.78
CA GLY A 256 22.55 41.98 -16.40
C GLY A 256 22.52 41.63 -14.91
N SER A 257 21.79 42.39 -14.08
CA SER A 257 21.77 42.19 -12.63
C SER A 257 20.87 41.04 -12.14
N LYS A 258 19.90 40.62 -12.96
CA LYS A 258 18.89 39.62 -12.61
C LYS A 258 18.64 38.68 -13.79
N ALA A 259 18.25 37.44 -13.48
CA ALA A 259 17.81 36.49 -14.50
C ALA A 259 16.59 35.72 -14.01
N GLU A 260 15.68 35.45 -14.93
CA GLU A 260 14.47 34.68 -14.67
C GLU A 260 14.37 33.50 -15.66
N ILE A 261 13.63 32.47 -15.27
CA ILE A 261 13.40 31.27 -16.08
C ILE A 261 12.24 31.50 -17.03
N TYR A 262 12.40 31.07 -18.28
CA TYR A 262 11.41 31.20 -19.33
C TYR A 262 11.17 29.84 -20.03
N THR A 263 9.99 29.69 -20.65
CA THR A 263 9.64 28.55 -21.50
C THR A 263 9.06 29.00 -22.84
N MET A 264 9.17 28.15 -23.87
CA MET A 264 8.63 28.38 -25.22
C MET A 264 8.36 27.06 -25.92
N ASN A 265 7.59 27.06 -27.01
CA ASN A 265 7.51 25.95 -27.95
C ASN A 265 8.83 25.77 -28.71
N VAL A 266 9.12 24.57 -29.19
CA VAL A 266 10.36 24.26 -29.96
C VAL A 266 10.52 25.14 -31.21
N ASP A 267 9.42 25.65 -31.78
CA ASP A 267 9.46 26.55 -32.92
C ASP A 267 9.79 28.02 -32.57
N GLY A 268 9.88 28.36 -31.28
CA GLY A 268 10.14 29.69 -30.73
C GLY A 268 8.89 30.47 -30.30
N SER A 269 7.69 29.93 -30.53
CA SER A 269 6.42 30.57 -30.15
C SER A 269 6.10 30.41 -28.66
N GLU A 270 5.14 31.19 -28.16
CA GLU A 270 4.65 31.14 -26.76
C GLU A 270 5.74 31.33 -25.69
N GLN A 271 6.65 32.29 -25.89
CA GLN A 271 7.64 32.64 -24.86
C GLN A 271 6.94 33.15 -23.59
N LYS A 272 7.22 32.53 -22.45
CA LYS A 272 6.56 32.79 -21.17
C LYS A 272 7.56 32.80 -20.02
N GLN A 273 7.54 33.86 -19.21
CA GLN A 273 8.32 33.94 -17.96
C GLN A 273 7.68 33.05 -16.89
N ILE A 274 8.49 32.23 -16.20
CA ILE A 274 8.08 31.25 -15.20
C ILE A 274 8.39 31.73 -13.78
N THR A 275 9.50 32.42 -13.57
CA THR A 275 9.92 32.91 -12.24
C THR A 275 9.93 34.43 -12.18
N SER A 276 9.72 34.98 -10.98
CA SER A 276 9.76 36.42 -10.68
C SER A 276 10.40 36.66 -9.31
N LEU A 277 11.59 36.10 -9.11
CA LEU A 277 12.30 36.15 -7.82
C LEU A 277 13.06 37.46 -7.60
N GLY A 278 13.35 38.21 -8.67
CA GLY A 278 14.09 39.47 -8.58
C GLY A 278 15.57 39.29 -8.24
N SER A 279 16.10 38.08 -8.40
CA SER A 279 17.48 37.66 -8.15
C SER A 279 18.05 36.97 -9.41
N MET A 280 19.20 36.31 -9.29
CA MET A 280 19.71 35.45 -10.35
C MET A 280 19.00 34.10 -10.29
N SER A 281 18.30 33.70 -11.35
CA SER A 281 17.78 32.33 -11.57
C SER A 281 18.53 31.69 -12.74
N TRP A 282 19.16 30.54 -12.51
CA TRP A 282 20.17 29.99 -13.40
C TRP A 282 19.99 28.49 -13.62
N ALA A 283 20.34 28.04 -14.83
CA ALA A 283 20.43 26.64 -15.26
C ALA A 283 19.13 25.86 -15.02
N PRO A 284 18.02 26.27 -15.67
CA PRO A 284 16.77 25.56 -15.55
C PRO A 284 16.87 24.17 -16.21
N PHE A 285 16.21 23.18 -15.63
CA PHE A 285 16.12 21.84 -16.21
C PHE A 285 14.73 21.24 -15.92
N PHE A 286 14.09 20.68 -16.94
CA PHE A 286 12.79 20.03 -16.77
C PHE A 286 12.92 18.72 -15.98
N HIS A 287 11.98 18.47 -15.06
CA HIS A 287 11.75 17.10 -14.61
C HIS A 287 11.16 16.27 -15.77
N PRO A 288 11.48 14.95 -15.90
CA PRO A 288 10.96 14.12 -16.98
C PRO A 288 9.43 14.03 -17.08
N SER A 289 8.71 14.31 -15.98
CA SER A 289 7.25 14.40 -16.00
C SER A 289 6.71 15.62 -16.78
N GLY A 290 7.56 16.60 -17.09
CA GLY A 290 7.18 17.88 -17.71
C GLY A 290 6.46 18.86 -16.79
N LYS A 291 6.11 18.47 -15.57
CA LYS A 291 5.25 19.28 -14.68
C LYS A 291 5.96 20.45 -14.00
N TYR A 292 7.25 20.35 -13.76
CA TYR A 292 8.03 21.37 -13.06
C TYR A 292 9.47 21.44 -13.55
N ILE A 293 10.12 22.54 -13.21
CA ILE A 293 11.49 22.90 -13.60
C ILE A 293 12.31 23.06 -12.32
N ILE A 294 13.51 22.49 -12.27
CA ILE A 294 14.52 22.78 -11.24
C ILE A 294 15.48 23.85 -11.75
N PHE A 295 15.96 24.74 -10.89
CA PHE A 295 16.91 25.80 -11.22
C PHE A 295 17.70 26.22 -9.96
N GLY A 296 18.86 26.84 -10.14
CA GLY A 296 19.61 27.47 -9.03
C GLY A 296 19.23 28.93 -8.87
N SER A 297 19.16 29.46 -7.64
CA SER A 297 18.90 30.88 -7.40
C SER A 297 19.72 31.50 -6.28
N SER A 298 20.13 32.75 -6.48
CA SER A 298 20.82 33.59 -5.50
C SER A 298 19.87 34.40 -4.61
N VAL A 299 18.57 34.04 -4.54
CA VAL A 299 17.54 34.79 -3.80
C VAL A 299 17.85 34.91 -2.29
N LEU A 300 18.70 34.03 -1.77
CA LEU A 300 19.16 34.02 -0.38
C LEU A 300 20.45 34.82 -0.15
N GLY A 301 21.05 35.38 -1.21
CA GLY A 301 22.25 36.19 -1.16
C GLY A 301 23.14 36.00 -2.38
N TYR A 302 23.85 37.04 -2.80
CA TYR A 302 24.68 37.01 -4.02
C TYR A 302 25.76 35.92 -4.04
N SER A 303 26.24 35.50 -2.87
CA SER A 303 27.23 34.43 -2.73
C SER A 303 26.63 33.07 -2.37
N ASN A 304 25.31 32.97 -2.22
CA ASN A 304 24.61 31.75 -1.84
C ASN A 304 23.62 31.33 -2.92
N PHE A 305 24.01 30.36 -3.74
CA PHE A 305 23.12 29.73 -4.72
C PHE A 305 22.55 28.44 -4.14
N GLU A 306 21.24 28.31 -4.18
CA GLU A 306 20.50 27.13 -3.74
C GLU A 306 19.60 26.64 -4.86
N LEU A 307 19.27 25.35 -4.88
CA LEU A 307 18.32 24.79 -5.83
C LEU A 307 16.88 25.11 -5.42
N PHE A 308 16.05 25.35 -6.43
CA PHE A 308 14.62 25.59 -6.32
C PHE A 308 13.89 24.80 -7.40
N ILE A 309 12.65 24.40 -7.12
CA ILE A 309 11.70 23.89 -8.13
C ILE A 309 10.54 24.87 -8.30
N VAL A 310 9.98 24.93 -9.51
CA VAL A 310 8.78 25.72 -9.82
C VAL A 310 7.92 24.96 -10.82
N ASP A 311 6.61 25.11 -10.71
CA ASP A 311 5.66 24.64 -11.72
C ASP A 311 6.05 25.11 -13.13
N SER A 312 5.96 24.21 -14.10
CA SER A 312 6.30 24.48 -15.52
C SER A 312 5.43 25.55 -16.15
N GLU A 313 4.23 25.77 -15.61
CA GLU A 313 3.31 26.82 -16.03
C GLU A 313 3.52 28.15 -15.28
N GLY A 314 4.45 28.22 -14.33
CA GLY A 314 4.76 29.42 -13.56
C GLY A 314 3.61 29.91 -12.68
N LYS A 315 2.64 29.05 -12.34
CA LYS A 315 1.46 29.43 -11.56
C LYS A 315 1.70 29.41 -10.06
N GLN A 316 2.70 28.66 -9.61
CA GLN A 316 2.96 28.37 -8.20
C GLN A 316 4.25 29.04 -7.75
N LYS A 317 4.36 29.33 -6.45
CA LYS A 317 5.60 29.87 -5.86
C LYS A 317 6.72 28.82 -5.96
N PRO A 318 7.96 29.23 -6.29
CA PRO A 318 9.09 28.31 -6.23
C PRO A 318 9.30 27.74 -4.82
N VAL A 319 9.77 26.50 -4.72
CA VAL A 319 10.06 25.79 -3.48
C VAL A 319 11.56 25.53 -3.41
N ARG A 320 12.19 25.86 -2.27
CA ARG A 320 13.62 25.61 -2.03
C ARG A 320 13.88 24.10 -1.87
N VAL A 321 14.99 23.63 -2.44
CA VAL A 321 15.39 22.21 -2.47
C VAL A 321 16.62 21.95 -1.60
N THR A 322 17.69 22.72 -1.77
CA THR A 322 18.94 22.56 -1.00
C THR A 322 19.03 23.59 0.13
N PHE A 323 19.81 23.28 1.16
CA PHE A 323 19.90 24.07 2.39
C PHE A 323 21.35 24.25 2.89
N ALA A 324 22.32 24.16 1.98
CA ALA A 324 23.73 24.24 2.30
C ALA A 324 24.32 25.54 1.74
N ASP A 325 24.83 26.41 2.63
CA ASP A 325 25.43 27.68 2.22
C ASP A 325 26.58 27.47 1.21
N GLY A 326 26.53 28.20 0.11
CA GLY A 326 27.61 28.20 -0.90
C GLY A 326 27.07 28.25 -2.32
N PHE A 327 27.32 27.19 -3.08
CA PHE A 327 26.84 27.11 -4.46
C PHE A 327 26.28 25.72 -4.71
N ASP A 328 24.97 25.66 -4.91
CA ASP A 328 24.23 24.57 -5.50
C ASP A 328 23.56 25.05 -6.80
N GLY A 329 23.90 24.42 -7.92
CA GLY A 329 23.40 24.81 -9.24
C GLY A 329 23.64 23.75 -10.30
N LEU A 330 23.29 24.06 -11.56
CA LEU A 330 23.49 23.18 -12.72
C LEU A 330 22.89 21.78 -12.50
N ALA A 331 21.66 21.76 -11.98
CA ALA A 331 20.99 20.52 -11.61
C ALA A 331 20.40 19.81 -12.85
N SER A 332 20.41 18.48 -12.85
CA SER A 332 19.80 17.67 -13.89
C SER A 332 19.16 16.41 -13.30
N PHE A 333 18.01 16.04 -13.86
CA PHE A 333 17.31 14.81 -13.51
C PHE A 333 17.76 13.65 -14.39
N SER A 334 17.84 12.47 -13.79
CA SER A 334 17.90 11.21 -14.51
C SER A 334 16.65 10.98 -15.36
N PRO A 335 16.72 10.20 -16.46
CA PRO A 335 15.57 10.00 -17.36
C PRO A 335 14.33 9.41 -16.72
N ASP A 336 14.48 8.64 -15.63
CA ASP A 336 13.37 8.04 -14.89
C ASP A 336 12.74 8.98 -13.84
N GLY A 337 13.39 10.12 -13.57
CA GLY A 337 12.96 11.14 -12.62
C GLY A 337 13.25 10.81 -11.16
N GLN A 338 14.03 9.75 -10.86
CA GLN A 338 14.23 9.28 -9.48
C GLN A 338 15.57 9.71 -8.87
N THR A 339 16.49 10.22 -9.69
CA THR A 339 17.81 10.68 -9.26
C THR A 339 18.04 12.11 -9.73
N LEU A 340 18.66 12.93 -8.88
CA LEU A 340 19.11 14.28 -9.17
C LEU A 340 20.65 14.35 -9.09
N THR A 341 21.27 15.06 -10.03
CA THR A 341 22.65 15.54 -9.89
C THR A 341 22.70 17.05 -9.88
N TRP A 342 23.68 17.63 -9.18
CA TRP A 342 23.96 19.07 -9.19
C TRP A 342 25.43 19.36 -8.90
N SER A 343 25.88 20.56 -9.20
CA SER A 343 27.20 21.06 -8.82
C SER A 343 27.15 21.75 -7.46
N HIS A 344 27.98 21.27 -6.53
CA HIS A 344 28.13 21.78 -5.17
C HIS A 344 29.56 22.25 -4.91
N ARG A 345 29.76 23.25 -4.04
CA ARG A 345 31.10 23.59 -3.51
C ARG A 345 31.39 22.82 -2.24
N ASN A 346 32.34 21.89 -2.29
CA ASN A 346 32.74 21.12 -1.12
C ASN A 346 33.53 21.97 -0.10
N GLU A 347 33.91 21.37 1.02
CA GLU A 347 34.64 22.02 2.12
C GLU A 347 35.97 22.67 1.70
N LYS A 348 36.58 22.22 0.61
CA LYS A 348 37.83 22.81 0.06
C LYS A 348 37.56 24.04 -0.81
N GLY A 349 36.30 24.34 -1.09
CA GLY A 349 35.87 25.35 -2.06
C GLY A 349 35.90 24.85 -3.51
N ASP A 350 36.21 23.57 -3.74
CA ASP A 350 36.20 22.97 -5.07
C ASP A 350 34.76 22.73 -5.51
N SER A 351 34.46 23.01 -6.77
CA SER A 351 33.16 22.68 -7.36
C SER A 351 33.18 21.22 -7.81
N GLN A 352 32.23 20.41 -7.33
CA GLN A 352 32.12 18.98 -7.64
C GLN A 352 30.66 18.59 -7.90
N ILE A 353 30.44 17.45 -8.55
CA ILE A 353 29.10 16.93 -8.82
C ILE A 353 28.66 16.03 -7.67
N TYR A 354 27.45 16.26 -7.21
CA TYR A 354 26.75 15.45 -6.22
C TYR A 354 25.59 14.72 -6.90
N LEU A 355 25.25 13.55 -6.36
CA LEU A 355 24.15 12.70 -6.80
C LEU A 355 23.31 12.32 -5.58
N ALA A 356 21.99 12.32 -5.75
CA ALA A 356 21.04 11.99 -4.70
C ALA A 356 19.76 11.35 -5.26
N SER A 357 19.07 10.61 -4.40
CA SER A 357 17.70 10.16 -4.65
C SER A 357 16.75 11.36 -4.64
N TRP A 358 15.78 11.38 -5.56
CA TRP A 358 14.80 12.43 -5.71
C TRP A 358 13.38 11.96 -5.37
N ASN A 359 12.68 12.71 -4.52
CA ASN A 359 11.29 12.43 -4.14
C ASN A 359 10.31 13.22 -5.02
N HIS A 360 9.87 12.60 -6.12
CA HIS A 360 8.95 13.22 -7.07
C HIS A 360 7.58 13.57 -6.46
N ASP A 361 7.02 12.69 -5.64
CA ASP A 361 5.67 12.87 -5.09
C ASP A 361 5.62 14.04 -4.10
N GLU A 362 6.67 14.19 -3.27
CA GLU A 362 6.79 15.36 -2.40
C GLU A 362 6.97 16.64 -3.20
N ALA A 363 7.66 16.61 -4.36
CA ALA A 363 7.77 17.77 -5.25
C ALA A 363 6.41 18.20 -5.80
N LEU A 364 5.59 17.25 -6.26
CA LEU A 364 4.23 17.52 -6.73
C LEU A 364 3.35 18.10 -5.63
N LYS A 365 3.45 17.56 -4.41
CA LYS A 365 2.70 18.05 -3.25
C LYS A 365 3.11 19.47 -2.86
N LEU A 366 4.41 19.75 -2.74
CA LEU A 366 4.92 21.07 -2.35
C LEU A 366 4.60 22.15 -3.39
N LEU A 367 4.55 21.78 -4.68
CA LEU A 367 4.14 22.68 -5.76
C LEU A 367 2.63 22.75 -5.97
N ASN A 368 1.82 22.00 -5.21
CA ASN A 368 0.38 21.88 -5.45
C ASN A 368 0.05 21.47 -6.91
N LEU A 369 0.88 20.57 -7.46
CA LEU A 369 0.76 19.92 -8.77
C LEU A 369 0.38 18.45 -8.64
N SER A 370 0.02 18.03 -7.43
CA SER A 370 -0.71 16.80 -7.21
C SER A 370 -2.01 16.91 -7.98
N ASP A 371 -2.08 16.26 -9.14
CA ASP A 371 -3.34 16.13 -9.86
C ASP A 371 -4.35 15.51 -8.88
N ALA A 372 -5.60 15.95 -8.94
CA ALA A 372 -6.68 15.11 -8.45
C ALA A 372 -6.50 13.75 -9.15
N ILE A 373 -6.10 12.74 -8.39
CA ILE A 373 -5.60 11.46 -8.91
C ILE A 373 -6.54 10.95 -10.02
N SER A 374 -6.07 11.04 -11.26
CA SER A 374 -6.77 10.62 -12.46
C SER A 374 -6.34 9.19 -12.82
N PRO A 375 -7.29 8.32 -13.21
CA PRO A 375 -7.08 6.94 -13.68
C PRO A 375 -6.01 6.73 -14.77
N GLU A 376 -5.48 7.77 -15.41
CA GLU A 376 -4.46 7.66 -16.47
C GLU A 376 -3.04 7.35 -15.96
N GLN A 377 -2.79 7.33 -14.65
CA GLN A 377 -1.45 7.09 -14.07
C GLN A 377 -1.03 5.63 -13.92
N LEU A 378 -1.86 4.64 -14.28
CA LEU A 378 -1.47 3.22 -14.30
C LEU A 378 -1.03 2.76 -15.71
N ARG A 379 -0.12 3.51 -16.35
CA ARG A 379 0.67 2.96 -17.46
C ARG A 379 1.79 2.11 -16.87
N LEU A 380 1.44 0.87 -16.53
CA LEU A 380 2.42 -0.12 -16.08
C LEU A 380 3.48 -0.33 -17.16
N GLY A 381 4.73 -0.47 -16.74
CA GLY A 381 5.81 -0.97 -17.58
C GLY A 381 5.54 -2.40 -18.06
N SER A 382 6.40 -2.89 -18.96
CA SER A 382 6.35 -4.28 -19.41
C SER A 382 6.84 -5.27 -18.34
N ASP A 383 7.79 -4.83 -17.51
CA ASP A 383 8.36 -5.62 -16.43
C ASP A 383 7.80 -5.22 -15.07
N ILE A 384 7.64 -6.22 -14.21
CA ILE A 384 7.23 -6.02 -12.80
C ILE A 384 8.34 -5.24 -12.10
N ASN A 385 8.03 -4.03 -11.64
CA ASN A 385 9.01 -3.11 -11.08
C ASN A 385 8.48 -2.35 -9.86
N GLU A 386 9.40 -1.79 -9.08
CA GLU A 386 9.09 -1.11 -7.82
C GLU A 386 8.19 0.11 -8.00
N LYS A 387 8.38 0.88 -9.07
CA LYS A 387 7.60 2.09 -9.33
C LYS A 387 6.12 1.75 -9.51
N ASP A 388 5.82 0.72 -10.29
CA ASP A 388 4.45 0.35 -10.58
C ASP A 388 3.73 -0.21 -9.35
N VAL A 389 4.36 -1.14 -8.62
CA VAL A 389 3.76 -1.68 -7.38
C VAL A 389 3.59 -0.60 -6.32
N ARG A 390 4.50 0.36 -6.23
CA ARG A 390 4.38 1.53 -5.34
C ARG A 390 3.21 2.41 -5.73
N ASN A 391 3.03 2.70 -7.01
CA ASN A 391 1.89 3.48 -7.48
C ASN A 391 0.55 2.80 -7.16
N ILE A 392 0.46 1.49 -7.40
CA ILE A 392 -0.76 0.72 -7.11
C ILE A 392 -1.07 0.72 -5.62
N VAL A 393 -0.08 0.38 -4.78
CA VAL A 393 -0.27 0.36 -3.32
C VAL A 393 -0.63 1.75 -2.81
N SER A 394 0.13 2.79 -3.17
CA SER A 394 -0.14 4.16 -2.74
C SER A 394 -1.54 4.63 -3.15
N TYR A 395 -2.05 4.21 -4.30
CA TYR A 395 -3.42 4.49 -4.71
C TYR A 395 -4.44 3.78 -3.81
N LEU A 396 -4.32 2.45 -3.66
CA LEU A 396 -5.27 1.62 -2.90
C LEU A 396 -5.24 1.90 -1.39
N ALA A 397 -4.08 2.27 -0.86
CA ALA A 397 -3.85 2.62 0.53
C ALA A 397 -3.84 4.15 0.75
N SER A 398 -4.41 4.93 -0.16
CA SER A 398 -4.54 6.38 0.03
C SER A 398 -5.67 6.75 0.99
N GLU A 399 -5.59 7.93 1.59
CA GLU A 399 -6.70 8.50 2.37
C GLU A 399 -8.00 8.56 1.56
N LYS A 400 -7.94 8.81 0.24
CA LYS A 400 -9.12 8.83 -0.65
C LYS A 400 -9.86 7.50 -0.68
N MET A 401 -9.16 6.39 -0.44
CA MET A 401 -9.74 5.05 -0.44
C MET A 401 -10.39 4.67 0.90
N GLN A 402 -10.25 5.51 1.95
CA GLN A 402 -10.95 5.36 3.25
C GLN A 402 -10.92 3.93 3.82
N GLY A 403 -9.86 3.16 3.53
CA GLY A 403 -9.69 1.77 3.95
C GLY A 403 -10.57 0.73 3.25
N ARG A 404 -11.26 1.09 2.16
CA ARG A 404 -11.88 0.18 1.18
C ARG A 404 -12.76 -0.92 1.77
N ALA A 405 -13.59 -0.59 2.77
CA ALA A 405 -14.48 -1.58 3.38
C ALA A 405 -15.38 -2.28 2.36
N THR A 406 -15.66 -3.56 2.57
CA THR A 406 -16.56 -4.33 1.70
C THR A 406 -17.90 -3.60 1.55
N GLY A 407 -18.34 -3.45 0.29
CA GLY A 407 -19.54 -2.72 -0.09
C GLY A 407 -19.51 -1.21 0.14
N SER A 408 -18.34 -0.59 0.35
CA SER A 408 -18.21 0.86 0.43
C SER A 408 -18.25 1.55 -0.94
N ALA A 409 -18.30 2.89 -0.93
CA ALA A 409 -18.20 3.66 -2.18
C ALA A 409 -16.81 3.50 -2.82
N GLU A 410 -15.77 3.39 -1.99
CA GLU A 410 -14.38 3.23 -2.39
C GLU A 410 -14.13 1.85 -3.00
N GLU A 411 -14.85 0.82 -2.54
CA GLU A 411 -14.85 -0.49 -3.21
C GLU A 411 -15.32 -0.38 -4.66
N LYS A 412 -16.41 0.35 -4.90
CA LYS A 412 -16.89 0.61 -6.26
C LYS A 412 -15.84 1.37 -7.10
N ILE A 413 -15.12 2.33 -6.49
CA ILE A 413 -14.09 3.11 -7.18
C ILE A 413 -12.93 2.20 -7.62
N TYR A 414 -12.30 1.48 -6.69
CA TYR A 414 -11.13 0.67 -7.05
C TYR A 414 -11.53 -0.51 -7.94
N SER A 415 -12.70 -1.13 -7.74
CA SER A 415 -13.14 -2.26 -8.58
C SER A 415 -13.36 -1.84 -10.03
N THR A 416 -13.96 -0.67 -10.25
CA THR A 416 -14.12 -0.06 -11.59
C THR A 416 -12.76 0.26 -12.21
N GLU A 417 -11.84 0.79 -11.40
CA GLU A 417 -10.49 1.11 -11.85
C GLU A 417 -9.75 -0.15 -12.32
N ILE A 418 -9.73 -1.21 -11.52
CA ILE A 418 -9.06 -2.48 -11.87
C ILE A 418 -9.72 -3.14 -13.08
N ALA A 419 -11.05 -3.12 -13.19
CA ALA A 419 -11.77 -3.64 -14.35
C ALA A 419 -11.31 -2.95 -15.66
N ARG A 420 -11.12 -1.64 -15.62
CA ARG A 420 -10.62 -0.86 -16.76
C ARG A 420 -9.16 -1.19 -17.09
N LEU A 421 -8.31 -1.48 -16.10
CA LEU A 421 -6.94 -1.96 -16.34
C LEU A 421 -6.93 -3.33 -17.02
N PHE A 422 -7.70 -4.29 -16.49
CA PHE A 422 -7.82 -5.60 -17.12
C PHE A 422 -8.31 -5.50 -18.56
N LYS A 423 -9.26 -4.61 -18.84
CA LYS A 423 -9.70 -4.29 -20.20
C LYS A 423 -8.57 -3.70 -21.06
N SER A 424 -7.80 -2.75 -20.54
CA SER A 424 -6.71 -2.11 -21.29
C SER A 424 -5.56 -3.08 -21.59
N PHE A 425 -5.36 -4.08 -20.74
CA PHE A 425 -4.42 -5.18 -20.98
C PHE A 425 -4.97 -6.23 -21.97
N GLY A 426 -6.20 -6.08 -22.45
CA GLY A 426 -6.82 -7.01 -23.41
C GLY A 426 -7.31 -8.32 -22.79
N LEU A 427 -7.55 -8.35 -21.47
CA LEU A 427 -8.24 -9.46 -20.83
C LEU A 427 -9.74 -9.36 -21.13
N ARG A 428 -10.49 -10.44 -20.88
CA ARG A 428 -11.94 -10.49 -21.02
C ARG A 428 -12.62 -10.70 -19.66
N PRO A 429 -13.87 -10.26 -19.48
CA PRO A 429 -14.70 -10.67 -18.36
C PRO A 429 -14.77 -12.20 -18.20
N ALA A 430 -14.74 -12.69 -16.97
CA ALA A 430 -14.93 -14.12 -16.68
C ALA A 430 -16.38 -14.58 -16.90
N PHE A 431 -17.34 -13.68 -16.68
CA PHE A 431 -18.78 -13.92 -16.87
C PHE A 431 -19.41 -12.77 -17.67
N GLY A 432 -20.27 -13.12 -18.64
CA GLY A 432 -20.98 -12.14 -19.45
C GLY A 432 -20.04 -11.10 -20.08
N ASP A 433 -20.46 -9.83 -20.02
CA ASP A 433 -19.78 -8.69 -20.64
C ASP A 433 -19.12 -7.73 -19.62
N ASP A 434 -19.16 -8.04 -18.32
CA ASP A 434 -18.63 -7.18 -17.24
C ASP A 434 -17.60 -7.92 -16.38
N PHE A 435 -16.47 -7.24 -16.11
CA PHE A 435 -15.43 -7.75 -15.22
C PHE A 435 -15.88 -7.78 -13.76
N ILE A 436 -16.89 -6.99 -13.39
CA ILE A 436 -17.39 -6.90 -12.02
C ILE A 436 -18.48 -7.95 -11.79
N GLN A 437 -18.27 -8.83 -10.81
CA GLN A 437 -19.30 -9.73 -10.28
C GLN A 437 -19.78 -9.21 -8.93
N ALA A 438 -21.00 -8.65 -8.92
CA ALA A 438 -21.63 -8.11 -7.72
C ALA A 438 -22.44 -9.19 -6.97
N PHE A 439 -22.44 -9.13 -5.64
CA PHE A 439 -23.26 -10.00 -4.78
C PHE A 439 -23.74 -9.27 -3.53
N GLU A 440 -24.93 -9.60 -3.06
CA GLU A 440 -25.49 -9.03 -1.83
C GLU A 440 -24.98 -9.77 -0.59
N PHE A 441 -24.71 -9.03 0.48
CA PHE A 441 -24.31 -9.56 1.78
C PHE A 441 -24.87 -8.65 2.90
N THR A 442 -24.86 -9.13 4.14
CA THR A 442 -25.25 -8.31 5.29
C THR A 442 -24.06 -7.50 5.81
N SER A 443 -24.12 -6.17 5.70
CA SER A 443 -23.06 -5.25 6.13
C SER A 443 -23.20 -4.75 7.57
N GLY A 444 -24.37 -4.93 8.16
CA GLY A 444 -24.68 -4.43 9.49
C GLY A 444 -25.94 -5.06 10.07
N VAL A 445 -26.05 -5.04 11.39
CA VAL A 445 -27.27 -5.38 12.10
C VAL A 445 -27.53 -4.26 13.10
N SER A 446 -28.76 -3.76 13.15
CA SER A 446 -29.20 -2.72 14.08
C SER A 446 -30.49 -3.15 14.81
N ALA A 447 -30.63 -2.72 16.06
CA ALA A 447 -31.82 -3.03 16.87
C ALA A 447 -32.94 -2.03 16.57
N THR A 448 -34.14 -2.49 16.20
CA THR A 448 -35.28 -1.61 15.93
C THR A 448 -35.92 -1.07 17.21
N GLU A 449 -36.73 -0.02 17.12
CA GLU A 449 -37.48 0.52 18.26
C GLU A 449 -38.52 -0.45 18.86
N ASN A 450 -38.89 -1.50 18.13
CA ASN A 450 -39.88 -2.49 18.57
C ASN A 450 -39.35 -3.48 19.61
N ASN A 451 -38.06 -3.44 19.93
CA ASN A 451 -37.48 -4.32 20.94
C ASN A 451 -38.06 -4.01 22.32
N THR A 452 -38.51 -5.05 23.02
CA THR A 452 -38.98 -4.94 24.41
C THR A 452 -38.44 -6.09 25.26
N ALA A 453 -38.23 -5.84 26.55
CA ALA A 453 -37.95 -6.88 27.53
C ALA A 453 -38.66 -6.52 28.84
N GLU A 454 -39.30 -7.49 29.47
CA GLU A 454 -40.11 -7.29 30.68
C GLU A 454 -39.88 -8.43 31.66
N LEU A 455 -39.58 -8.08 32.91
CA LEU A 455 -39.64 -9.00 34.04
C LEU A 455 -41.10 -9.11 34.52
N LYS A 456 -41.55 -10.35 34.73
CA LYS A 456 -42.89 -10.70 35.20
C LYS A 456 -42.79 -11.67 36.37
N GLY A 457 -43.82 -11.72 37.20
CA GLY A 457 -43.84 -12.51 38.43
C GLY A 457 -43.94 -11.62 39.66
N ARG A 458 -43.09 -11.83 40.67
CA ARG A 458 -43.02 -10.90 41.82
C ARG A 458 -42.36 -9.58 41.44
N THR A 459 -41.39 -9.61 40.52
CA THR A 459 -40.92 -8.41 39.84
C THR A 459 -41.83 -8.11 38.65
N GLN A 460 -42.35 -6.88 38.57
CA GLN A 460 -43.10 -6.39 37.41
C GLN A 460 -42.46 -5.11 36.90
N THR A 461 -41.51 -5.27 35.98
CA THR A 461 -40.69 -4.16 35.50
C THR A 461 -40.46 -4.28 34.01
N LYS A 462 -40.80 -3.22 33.26
CA LYS A 462 -40.35 -3.06 31.88
C LYS A 462 -38.92 -2.57 31.87
N LEU A 463 -38.05 -3.25 31.14
CA LEU A 463 -36.63 -2.93 31.06
C LEU A 463 -36.39 -1.86 30.00
N ASN A 464 -35.55 -0.87 30.31
CA ASN A 464 -35.13 0.15 29.36
C ASN A 464 -33.96 -0.37 28.52
N ARG A 465 -34.11 -0.34 27.19
CA ARG A 465 -33.03 -0.71 26.26
C ARG A 465 -31.91 0.32 26.37
N GLY A 466 -30.66 -0.13 26.48
CA GLY A 466 -29.50 0.76 26.63
C GLY A 466 -29.01 0.89 28.09
N ASP A 467 -29.94 0.79 29.04
CA ASP A 467 -29.65 0.94 30.47
C ASP A 467 -29.79 -0.39 31.23
N ASP A 468 -30.93 -1.06 31.03
CA ASP A 468 -31.30 -2.28 31.73
C ASP A 468 -30.98 -3.52 30.86
N TYR A 469 -31.16 -3.45 29.54
CA TYR A 469 -30.88 -4.57 28.64
C TYR A 469 -30.37 -4.15 27.24
N GLN A 470 -29.72 -5.10 26.54
CA GLN A 470 -29.21 -4.97 25.16
C GLN A 470 -29.54 -6.24 24.37
N VAL A 471 -29.97 -6.11 23.11
CA VAL A 471 -30.08 -7.22 22.15
C VAL A 471 -28.77 -7.43 21.39
N LEU A 472 -28.52 -8.65 20.92
CA LEU A 472 -27.29 -9.03 20.21
C LEU A 472 -27.55 -9.24 18.71
N SER A 473 -26.56 -8.95 17.88
CA SER A 473 -26.65 -9.01 16.40
C SER A 473 -26.95 -10.40 15.83
N TYR A 474 -26.66 -11.44 16.60
CA TYR A 474 -26.93 -12.83 16.27
C TYR A 474 -28.15 -13.39 17.03
N SER A 475 -28.94 -12.57 17.72
CA SER A 475 -30.10 -13.02 18.47
C SER A 475 -31.24 -13.47 17.54
N LYS A 476 -32.04 -14.47 17.97
CA LYS A 476 -33.23 -14.86 17.24
C LYS A 476 -34.28 -13.75 17.26
N VAL A 477 -34.72 -13.33 16.08
CA VAL A 477 -35.83 -12.39 15.91
C VAL A 477 -37.17 -13.06 16.21
N GLY A 478 -38.07 -12.36 16.92
CA GLY A 478 -39.43 -12.81 17.21
C GLY A 478 -39.98 -12.32 18.54
N ASP A 479 -41.20 -12.76 18.85
CA ASP A 479 -41.87 -12.55 20.13
C ASP A 479 -41.70 -13.76 21.04
N PHE A 480 -41.17 -13.54 22.24
CA PHE A 480 -40.87 -14.58 23.23
C PHE A 480 -41.70 -14.37 24.49
N GLN A 481 -42.52 -15.38 24.81
CA GLN A 481 -43.41 -15.36 25.96
C GLN A 481 -42.65 -15.34 27.30
N ALA A 482 -43.36 -14.98 28.37
CA ALA A 482 -42.81 -14.94 29.71
C ALA A 482 -42.50 -16.36 30.21
N LEU A 483 -41.22 -16.66 30.38
CA LEU A 483 -40.74 -17.97 30.82
C LEU A 483 -39.86 -17.84 32.07
N PRO A 484 -39.82 -18.86 32.95
CA PRO A 484 -39.02 -18.83 34.17
C PRO A 484 -37.53 -18.60 33.89
N ILE A 485 -36.81 -18.05 34.86
CA ILE A 485 -35.37 -17.79 34.75
C ILE A 485 -34.59 -18.83 35.57
N ALA A 486 -33.46 -19.32 35.05
CA ALA A 486 -32.52 -20.17 35.76
C ALA A 486 -31.10 -19.60 35.68
N PHE A 487 -30.44 -19.44 36.82
CA PHE A 487 -29.05 -18.99 36.90
C PHE A 487 -28.09 -20.18 36.80
N ALA A 488 -27.24 -20.18 35.79
CA ALA A 488 -26.30 -21.25 35.48
C ALA A 488 -24.84 -20.80 35.61
N GLY A 489 -24.51 -19.97 36.62
CA GLY A 489 -23.14 -19.53 36.87
C GLY A 489 -22.51 -18.84 35.66
N TYR A 490 -21.37 -19.35 35.19
CA TYR A 490 -20.68 -18.85 34.00
C TYR A 490 -21.17 -19.48 32.68
N GLY A 491 -22.09 -20.43 32.73
CA GLY A 491 -22.59 -21.12 31.53
C GLY A 491 -21.54 -21.99 30.82
N ILE A 492 -20.48 -22.40 31.53
CA ILE A 492 -19.36 -23.15 30.96
C ILE A 492 -19.55 -24.65 31.20
N VAL A 493 -19.29 -25.45 30.17
CA VAL A 493 -19.15 -26.90 30.27
C VAL A 493 -17.82 -27.30 29.66
N ALA A 494 -16.86 -27.63 30.52
CA ALA A 494 -15.55 -28.14 30.13
C ALA A 494 -15.40 -29.60 30.61
N PRO A 495 -15.03 -30.54 29.72
CA PRO A 495 -14.76 -31.92 30.11
C PRO A 495 -13.51 -32.01 31.01
N ALA A 496 -13.41 -33.11 31.77
CA ALA A 496 -12.20 -33.42 32.51
C ALA A 496 -11.00 -33.62 31.58
N THR A 497 -9.82 -33.25 32.06
CA THR A 497 -8.53 -33.56 31.45
C THR A 497 -7.73 -34.43 32.41
N ASP A 498 -6.57 -34.93 31.96
CA ASP A 498 -5.69 -35.75 32.80
C ASP A 498 -5.17 -35.01 34.04
N LYS A 499 -5.27 -33.68 34.04
CA LYS A 499 -4.77 -32.80 35.11
C LYS A 499 -5.85 -31.99 35.82
N LEU A 500 -7.02 -31.80 35.21
CA LEU A 500 -8.07 -30.91 35.71
C LEU A 500 -9.44 -31.63 35.74
N PRO A 501 -10.24 -31.47 36.80
CA PRO A 501 -11.60 -32.01 36.84
C PRO A 501 -12.51 -31.34 35.81
N ALA A 502 -13.64 -31.99 35.48
CA ALA A 502 -14.67 -31.38 34.65
C ALA A 502 -15.29 -30.16 35.35
N TYR A 503 -15.71 -29.17 34.57
CA TYR A 503 -16.44 -28.00 35.03
C TYR A 503 -17.78 -27.94 34.31
N ASP A 504 -18.90 -27.97 35.03
CA ASP A 504 -20.23 -27.95 34.42
C ASP A 504 -21.19 -27.03 35.20
N SER A 505 -21.41 -25.82 34.70
CA SER A 505 -22.30 -24.86 35.37
C SER A 505 -23.78 -25.26 35.38
N PHE A 506 -24.15 -26.33 34.67
CA PHE A 506 -25.52 -26.84 34.58
C PHE A 506 -25.70 -28.17 35.33
N LYS A 507 -24.66 -28.66 36.01
CA LYS A 507 -24.74 -29.89 36.80
C LYS A 507 -25.91 -29.76 37.79
N GLU A 508 -26.84 -30.72 37.74
CA GLU A 508 -28.04 -30.77 38.60
C GLU A 508 -29.03 -29.59 38.43
N LEU A 509 -28.87 -28.76 37.38
CA LEU A 509 -29.76 -27.64 37.08
C LEU A 509 -30.67 -27.96 35.87
N ASP A 510 -31.98 -27.96 36.08
CA ASP A 510 -32.96 -28.07 34.98
C ASP A 510 -33.23 -26.70 34.33
N VAL A 511 -32.82 -26.55 33.08
CA VAL A 511 -32.99 -25.32 32.29
C VAL A 511 -34.02 -25.45 31.17
N LYS A 512 -34.68 -26.61 31.05
CA LYS A 512 -35.61 -26.86 29.94
C LYS A 512 -36.79 -25.90 29.98
N GLY A 513 -37.03 -25.20 28.87
CA GLY A 513 -38.11 -24.22 28.72
C GLY A 513 -37.91 -22.92 29.51
N LYS A 514 -36.70 -22.66 30.01
CA LYS A 514 -36.38 -21.48 30.84
C LYS A 514 -35.43 -20.53 30.12
N TRP A 515 -35.41 -19.26 30.52
CA TRP A 515 -34.32 -18.35 30.21
C TRP A 515 -33.10 -18.67 31.07
N VAL A 516 -31.96 -18.90 30.45
CA VAL A 516 -30.71 -19.24 31.14
C VAL A 516 -29.89 -17.98 31.35
N LEU A 517 -29.76 -17.57 32.60
CA LEU A 517 -28.96 -16.44 33.03
C LEU A 517 -27.53 -16.87 33.37
N VAL A 518 -26.53 -16.20 32.78
CA VAL A 518 -25.11 -16.52 32.96
C VAL A 518 -24.24 -15.27 33.09
N LEU A 519 -23.11 -15.40 33.77
CA LEU A 519 -22.03 -14.41 33.80
C LEU A 519 -21.27 -14.41 32.48
N ASP A 520 -20.93 -13.23 31.97
CA ASP A 520 -20.29 -13.04 30.67
C ASP A 520 -18.81 -13.49 30.62
N HIS A 521 -18.10 -13.49 31.75
CA HIS A 521 -16.68 -13.80 31.88
C HIS A 521 -16.38 -15.26 32.34
N ILE A 522 -15.19 -15.53 32.87
CA ILE A 522 -14.79 -16.80 33.50
C ILE A 522 -14.55 -16.56 35.00
N PRO A 523 -14.67 -17.58 35.88
CA PRO A 523 -14.33 -17.42 37.29
C PRO A 523 -12.86 -17.01 37.48
N GLU A 524 -12.58 -16.34 38.59
CA GLU A 524 -11.19 -16.11 39.01
C GLU A 524 -10.55 -17.43 39.45
N LEU A 525 -9.58 -17.91 38.65
CA LEU A 525 -8.94 -19.21 38.88
C LEU A 525 -7.52 -19.06 39.43
N PRO A 526 -7.09 -19.95 40.35
CA PRO A 526 -5.79 -19.84 41.02
C PRO A 526 -4.60 -20.26 40.14
N SER A 527 -4.81 -20.96 39.02
CA SER A 527 -3.73 -21.39 38.11
C SER A 527 -3.93 -20.91 36.66
N GLN A 528 -2.82 -20.56 36.00
CA GLN A 528 -2.82 -20.18 34.58
C GLN A 528 -3.26 -21.34 33.67
N GLU A 529 -2.97 -22.58 34.06
CA GLU A 529 -3.40 -23.79 33.34
C GLU A 529 -4.94 -23.95 33.36
N MET A 530 -5.59 -23.69 34.51
CA MET A 530 -7.06 -23.68 34.60
C MET A 530 -7.69 -22.54 33.79
N LYS A 531 -7.09 -21.34 33.85
CA LYS A 531 -7.52 -20.20 33.02
C LYS A 531 -7.45 -20.54 31.54
N HIS A 532 -6.32 -21.06 31.08
CA HIS A 532 -6.13 -21.45 29.68
C HIS A 532 -7.13 -22.52 29.23
N ASN A 533 -7.42 -23.51 30.08
CA ASN A 533 -8.41 -24.55 29.79
C ASN A 533 -9.82 -23.97 29.64
N LEU A 534 -10.30 -23.17 30.60
CA LEU A 534 -11.67 -22.64 30.56
C LEU A 534 -11.89 -21.54 29.51
N LEU A 535 -10.84 -20.81 29.11
CA LEU A 535 -10.92 -19.79 28.05
C LEU A 535 -11.43 -20.36 26.71
N SER A 536 -11.17 -21.64 26.45
CA SER A 536 -11.65 -22.31 25.22
C SER A 536 -13.16 -22.57 25.21
N TYR A 537 -13.81 -22.51 26.38
CA TYR A 537 -15.24 -22.78 26.60
C TYR A 537 -16.02 -21.54 27.04
N SER A 538 -15.37 -20.39 27.20
CA SER A 538 -15.97 -19.17 27.75
C SER A 538 -16.58 -18.22 26.72
N ARG A 539 -16.45 -18.53 25.43
CA ARG A 539 -16.98 -17.69 24.35
C ARG A 539 -18.51 -17.59 24.46
N PRO A 540 -19.13 -16.41 24.23
CA PRO A 540 -20.59 -16.26 24.28
C PRO A 540 -21.33 -17.29 23.42
N GLN A 541 -20.87 -17.54 22.20
CA GLN A 541 -21.48 -18.52 21.29
C GLN A 541 -21.44 -19.94 21.84
N HIS A 542 -20.36 -20.31 22.55
CA HIS A 542 -20.26 -21.61 23.22
C HIS A 542 -21.29 -21.71 24.35
N LYS A 543 -21.38 -20.70 25.22
CA LYS A 543 -22.34 -20.64 26.34
C LYS A 543 -23.79 -20.71 25.85
N ILE A 544 -24.12 -19.99 24.76
CA ILE A 544 -25.45 -20.01 24.14
C ILE A 544 -25.80 -21.42 23.66
N THR A 545 -24.87 -22.04 22.95
CA THR A 545 -25.04 -23.38 22.40
C THR A 545 -25.28 -24.42 23.49
N VAL A 546 -24.47 -24.39 24.56
CA VAL A 546 -24.62 -25.26 25.73
C VAL A 546 -26.02 -25.14 26.34
N ALA A 547 -26.46 -23.91 26.61
CA ALA A 547 -27.76 -23.65 27.22
C ALA A 547 -28.90 -24.16 26.34
N LYS A 548 -28.85 -23.83 25.03
CA LYS A 548 -29.82 -24.29 24.04
C LYS A 548 -29.93 -25.81 24.00
N ASN A 549 -28.80 -26.52 23.96
CA ASN A 549 -28.78 -27.97 23.85
C ASN A 549 -29.35 -28.67 25.09
N ARG A 550 -29.40 -27.99 26.23
CA ARG A 550 -30.11 -28.43 27.44
C ARG A 550 -31.59 -27.99 27.48
N GLY A 551 -32.10 -27.44 26.39
CA GLY A 551 -33.50 -27.06 26.22
C GLY A 551 -33.84 -25.65 26.71
N ALA A 552 -32.85 -24.77 26.90
CA ALA A 552 -33.12 -23.37 27.22
C ALA A 552 -34.01 -22.72 26.14
N ALA A 553 -34.97 -21.93 26.58
CA ALA A 553 -35.85 -21.16 25.70
C ALA A 553 -35.22 -19.81 25.26
N GLY A 554 -34.19 -19.36 25.98
CA GLY A 554 -33.43 -18.14 25.70
C GLY A 554 -32.23 -18.03 26.62
N VAL A 555 -31.30 -17.11 26.32
CA VAL A 555 -30.07 -16.89 27.10
C VAL A 555 -29.94 -15.42 27.49
N ILE A 556 -29.59 -15.17 28.74
CA ILE A 556 -29.37 -13.85 29.31
C ILE A 556 -27.93 -13.78 29.82
N PHE A 557 -27.16 -12.82 29.33
CA PHE A 557 -25.82 -12.52 29.84
C PHE A 557 -25.87 -11.36 30.82
N ILE A 558 -25.27 -11.51 32.00
CA ILE A 558 -25.04 -10.39 32.91
C ILE A 558 -23.76 -9.69 32.46
N SER A 559 -23.85 -8.39 32.17
CA SER A 559 -22.72 -7.57 31.72
C SER A 559 -22.40 -6.50 32.76
N GLU A 560 -21.12 -6.40 33.11
CA GLU A 560 -20.56 -5.29 33.91
C GLU A 560 -20.19 -4.08 33.03
N THR A 561 -20.15 -4.27 31.72
CA THR A 561 -19.88 -3.21 30.75
C THR A 561 -21.15 -2.45 30.35
N SER A 562 -20.98 -1.17 29.97
CA SER A 562 -22.09 -0.32 29.52
C SER A 562 -22.85 -0.95 28.36
N LEU A 563 -24.16 -1.12 28.55
CA LEU A 563 -25.09 -1.72 27.58
C LEU A 563 -25.49 -0.75 26.45
N LYS A 564 -24.51 -0.16 25.76
CA LYS A 564 -24.81 0.74 24.62
C LYS A 564 -25.36 -0.04 23.41
N ASP A 565 -25.70 0.68 22.34
CA ASP A 565 -26.32 0.10 21.13
C ASP A 565 -25.64 -1.18 20.60
N LEU A 566 -26.46 -2.02 19.97
CA LEU A 566 -26.07 -3.30 19.39
C LEU A 566 -24.88 -3.12 18.44
N LYS A 567 -23.85 -3.97 18.61
CA LYS A 567 -22.69 -4.02 17.71
C LYS A 567 -22.78 -5.23 16.80
N PHE A 568 -22.58 -5.00 15.51
CA PHE A 568 -22.38 -6.06 14.53
C PHE A 568 -20.92 -6.51 14.55
N GLU A 569 -20.68 -7.81 14.72
CA GLU A 569 -19.32 -8.38 14.84
C GLU A 569 -18.80 -8.98 13.52
N GLY A 570 -19.42 -8.67 12.38
CA GLY A 570 -18.90 -8.98 11.04
C GLY A 570 -19.11 -10.41 10.54
N SER A 571 -19.66 -11.32 11.34
CA SER A 571 -19.99 -12.69 10.93
C SER A 571 -21.40 -13.07 11.38
N LEU A 572 -22.26 -13.43 10.42
CA LEU A 572 -23.61 -13.91 10.71
C LEU A 572 -23.60 -15.43 10.89
N SER A 573 -23.81 -15.86 12.13
CA SER A 573 -24.60 -17.06 12.36
C SER A 573 -25.76 -16.67 13.25
N GLU A 574 -26.99 -16.76 12.75
CA GLU A 574 -28.15 -16.55 13.59
C GLU A 574 -28.19 -17.59 14.71
N SER A 575 -28.37 -17.14 15.95
CA SER A 575 -28.76 -18.00 17.07
C SER A 575 -30.20 -18.45 16.87
N THR A 576 -30.50 -19.69 17.21
CA THR A 576 -31.85 -20.24 17.15
C THR A 576 -32.65 -20.08 18.44
N VAL A 577 -32.04 -19.45 19.45
CA VAL A 577 -32.68 -18.99 20.69
C VAL A 577 -32.47 -17.48 20.84
N PRO A 578 -33.43 -16.76 21.47
CA PRO A 578 -33.25 -15.35 21.79
C PRO A 578 -32.14 -15.17 22.82
N VAL A 579 -31.32 -14.16 22.59
CA VAL A 579 -30.18 -13.80 23.44
C VAL A 579 -30.22 -12.31 23.75
N ILE A 580 -30.11 -11.95 25.02
CA ILE A 580 -29.99 -10.57 25.49
C ILE A 580 -28.88 -10.45 26.53
N LYS A 581 -28.37 -9.23 26.73
CA LYS A 581 -27.58 -8.84 27.90
C LYS A 581 -28.44 -8.01 28.85
N ILE A 582 -28.23 -8.16 30.15
CA ILE A 582 -28.82 -7.30 31.19
C ILE A 582 -27.73 -6.72 32.09
N SER A 583 -28.04 -5.59 32.75
CA SER A 583 -27.10 -4.95 33.66
C SER A 583 -27.16 -5.58 35.05
N SER A 584 -26.10 -5.36 35.84
CA SER A 584 -26.05 -5.79 37.25
C SER A 584 -27.27 -5.28 38.06
N LYS A 585 -27.77 -4.08 37.74
CA LYS A 585 -28.98 -3.50 38.34
C LYS A 585 -30.23 -4.38 38.14
N VAL A 586 -30.39 -4.98 36.96
CA VAL A 586 -31.56 -5.83 36.67
C VAL A 586 -31.49 -7.13 37.45
N ILE A 587 -30.31 -7.76 37.53
CA ILE A 587 -30.17 -8.98 38.33
C ILE A 587 -30.30 -8.69 39.83
N ASP A 588 -29.85 -7.53 40.32
CA ASP A 588 -30.14 -7.10 41.70
C ASP A 588 -31.64 -7.00 41.99
N GLN A 589 -32.46 -6.56 41.02
CA GLN A 589 -33.91 -6.51 41.18
C GLN A 589 -34.50 -7.93 41.29
N ILE A 590 -34.06 -8.85 40.43
CA ILE A 590 -34.48 -10.25 40.43
C ILE A 590 -34.08 -10.94 41.76
N LEU A 591 -32.85 -10.74 42.24
CA LEU A 591 -32.35 -11.38 43.47
C LEU A 591 -33.09 -10.90 44.72
N LYS A 592 -33.46 -9.61 44.80
CA LYS A 592 -34.21 -9.05 45.93
C LYS A 592 -35.63 -9.60 46.05
N SER A 593 -36.29 -9.91 44.94
CA SER A 593 -37.68 -10.38 44.90
C SER A 593 -37.81 -11.91 44.97
N ALA A 594 -36.76 -12.64 44.56
CA ALA A 594 -36.77 -14.09 44.43
C ALA A 594 -36.77 -14.89 45.76
N GLU A 595 -36.53 -14.26 46.91
CA GLU A 595 -36.51 -14.89 48.25
C GLU A 595 -35.70 -16.21 48.29
N LEU A 596 -34.48 -16.20 47.74
CA LEU A 596 -33.65 -17.40 47.66
C LEU A 596 -33.20 -17.87 49.05
N THR A 597 -33.23 -19.19 49.29
CA THR A 597 -32.79 -19.80 50.55
C THR A 597 -31.27 -19.96 50.66
N ASN A 598 -30.52 -19.59 49.61
CA ASN A 598 -29.06 -19.75 49.52
C ASN A 598 -28.27 -18.52 50.01
N GLY A 599 -28.96 -17.48 50.50
CA GLY A 599 -28.34 -16.28 51.08
C GLY A 599 -27.90 -15.21 50.07
N ILE A 600 -28.06 -15.44 48.77
CA ILE A 600 -27.72 -14.48 47.71
C ILE A 600 -28.80 -13.40 47.63
N LYS A 601 -28.42 -12.12 47.82
CA LYS A 601 -29.37 -10.98 47.76
C LYS A 601 -28.97 -9.90 46.76
N SER A 602 -27.74 -9.95 46.27
CA SER A 602 -27.18 -8.98 45.33
C SER A 602 -26.26 -9.64 44.29
N TYR A 603 -25.97 -8.92 43.22
CA TYR A 603 -25.03 -9.32 42.19
C TYR A 603 -23.63 -9.59 42.77
N ASP A 604 -23.18 -8.78 43.75
CA ASP A 604 -21.89 -8.97 44.43
C ASP A 604 -21.86 -10.26 45.27
N ASP A 605 -22.97 -10.63 45.92
CA ASP A 605 -23.09 -11.92 46.62
C ASP A 605 -22.97 -13.08 45.63
N LEU A 606 -23.66 -12.95 44.49
CA LEU A 606 -23.67 -13.94 43.41
C LEU A 606 -22.26 -14.10 42.81
N LYS A 607 -21.55 -13.00 42.58
CA LYS A 607 -20.16 -13.00 42.10
C LYS A 607 -19.22 -13.65 43.10
N THR A 608 -19.25 -13.20 44.36
CA THR A 608 -18.40 -13.74 45.44
C THR A 608 -18.58 -15.26 45.61
N GLN A 609 -19.82 -15.75 45.53
CA GLN A 609 -20.10 -17.18 45.70
C GLN A 609 -19.67 -18.04 44.50
N PHE A 610 -19.66 -17.46 43.29
CA PHE A 610 -19.33 -18.18 42.05
C PHE A 610 -17.89 -17.96 41.58
N GLU A 611 -17.16 -16.95 42.09
CA GLU A 611 -15.74 -16.68 41.78
C GLU A 611 -14.73 -17.69 42.36
N THR A 612 -15.18 -18.73 43.05
CA THR A 612 -14.28 -19.74 43.62
C THR A 612 -13.86 -20.80 42.59
N SER A 613 -12.71 -21.46 42.83
CA SER A 613 -12.27 -22.61 42.03
C SER A 613 -13.13 -23.87 42.22
N LYS A 614 -14.07 -23.85 43.17
CA LYS A 614 -15.00 -24.96 43.43
C LYS A 614 -16.27 -24.76 42.61
N GLN A 615 -16.76 -25.85 42.03
CA GLN A 615 -17.99 -25.85 41.25
C GLN A 615 -19.20 -25.59 42.14
N THR A 616 -19.84 -24.42 41.99
CA THR A 616 -21.10 -24.06 42.65
C THR A 616 -22.27 -24.42 41.74
N VAL A 617 -23.31 -25.03 42.31
CA VAL A 617 -24.53 -25.42 41.56
C VAL A 617 -25.41 -24.18 41.35
N GLY A 618 -25.91 -24.02 40.12
CA GLY A 618 -26.87 -22.97 39.79
C GLY A 618 -28.24 -23.15 40.46
N PHE A 619 -29.18 -22.24 40.22
CA PHE A 619 -30.50 -22.31 40.83
C PHE A 619 -31.58 -21.71 39.92
N THR A 620 -32.85 -22.07 40.17
CA THR A 620 -34.00 -21.58 39.40
C THR A 620 -34.74 -20.50 40.18
N PHE A 621 -35.16 -19.45 39.49
CA PHE A 621 -36.07 -18.44 40.00
C PHE A 621 -37.51 -18.86 39.70
N ASN A 622 -38.19 -19.46 40.69
CA ASN A 622 -39.55 -19.98 40.49
C ASN A 622 -40.64 -18.88 40.40
N SER A 623 -40.32 -17.66 40.85
CA SER A 623 -41.23 -16.52 40.86
C SER A 623 -40.89 -15.42 39.85
N GLU A 624 -39.81 -15.57 39.08
CA GLU A 624 -39.33 -14.54 38.15
C GLU A 624 -39.31 -15.08 36.72
N TYR A 625 -39.88 -14.30 35.82
CA TYR A 625 -40.10 -14.65 34.43
C TYR A 625 -39.58 -13.51 33.53
N LEU A 626 -39.07 -13.84 32.35
CA LEU A 626 -38.69 -12.86 31.35
C LEU A 626 -39.50 -13.09 30.08
N SER A 627 -40.11 -12.04 29.54
CA SER A 627 -40.58 -11.97 28.15
C SER A 627 -39.77 -10.95 27.37
N ALA A 628 -39.60 -11.18 26.07
CA ALA A 628 -38.92 -10.24 25.20
C ALA A 628 -39.50 -10.25 23.78
N ARG A 629 -39.53 -9.10 23.12
CA ARG A 629 -39.65 -8.98 21.67
C ARG A 629 -38.29 -8.58 21.13
N ILE A 630 -37.73 -9.38 20.24
CA ILE A 630 -36.46 -9.11 19.59
C ILE A 630 -36.73 -8.83 18.12
N ASP A 631 -36.34 -7.64 17.67
CA ASP A 631 -36.54 -7.17 16.32
C ASP A 631 -35.26 -6.51 15.80
N LEU A 632 -34.68 -7.08 14.74
CA LEU A 632 -33.38 -6.69 14.20
C LEU A 632 -33.54 -6.30 12.73
N ASN A 633 -32.93 -5.18 12.35
CA ASN A 633 -32.78 -4.77 10.98
C ASN A 633 -31.43 -5.26 10.44
N PHE A 634 -31.46 -6.08 9.39
CA PHE A 634 -30.27 -6.58 8.71
C PHE A 634 -29.97 -5.68 7.52
N GLU A 635 -28.94 -4.86 7.65
CA GLU A 635 -28.53 -3.91 6.61
C GLU A 635 -27.81 -4.67 5.51
N LYS A 636 -28.38 -4.65 4.30
CA LYS A 636 -27.77 -5.28 3.12
C LYS A 636 -26.85 -4.29 2.41
N SER A 637 -25.72 -4.80 1.91
CA SER A 637 -24.82 -4.09 1.00
C SER A 637 -24.39 -5.02 -0.13
N VAL A 638 -23.63 -4.48 -1.07
CA VAL A 638 -23.22 -5.17 -2.30
C VAL A 638 -21.69 -5.22 -2.35
N GLY A 639 -21.13 -6.43 -2.29
CA GLY A 639 -19.72 -6.70 -2.55
C GLY A 639 -19.44 -6.83 -4.05
N ARG A 640 -18.20 -6.58 -4.48
CA ARG A 640 -17.80 -6.50 -5.90
C ARG A 640 -16.49 -7.22 -6.16
N ASN A 641 -16.57 -8.46 -6.65
CA ASN A 641 -15.39 -9.14 -7.20
C ASN A 641 -15.03 -8.52 -8.56
N VAL A 642 -13.74 -8.41 -8.88
CA VAL A 642 -13.25 -8.09 -10.23
C VAL A 642 -12.54 -9.30 -10.81
N ILE A 643 -13.09 -9.89 -11.88
CA ILE A 643 -12.62 -11.18 -12.39
C ILE A 643 -12.41 -11.11 -13.90
N ALA A 644 -11.16 -11.30 -14.31
CA ALA A 644 -10.74 -11.30 -15.69
C ALA A 644 -10.17 -12.64 -16.13
N VAL A 645 -10.32 -12.96 -17.41
CA VAL A 645 -9.71 -14.12 -18.06
C VAL A 645 -8.76 -13.68 -19.16
N LEU A 646 -7.55 -14.21 -19.12
CA LEU A 646 -6.56 -14.16 -20.17
C LEU A 646 -6.55 -15.51 -20.89
N GLU A 647 -6.79 -15.50 -22.20
CA GLU A 647 -6.75 -16.73 -23.00
C GLU A 647 -5.53 -16.79 -23.91
N PRO A 648 -4.89 -17.98 -24.00
CA PRO A 648 -3.70 -18.18 -24.81
C PRO A 648 -4.03 -18.02 -26.29
N THR A 649 -3.06 -17.55 -27.07
CA THR A 649 -3.21 -17.41 -28.54
C THR A 649 -3.49 -18.76 -29.22
N LYS A 650 -2.93 -19.84 -28.68
CA LYS A 650 -3.21 -21.23 -29.10
C LYS A 650 -3.55 -22.07 -27.87
N LYS A 651 -4.85 -22.25 -27.63
CA LYS A 651 -5.36 -23.03 -26.50
C LYS A 651 -5.08 -24.52 -26.69
N ALA A 652 -4.43 -25.13 -25.71
CA ALA A 652 -4.30 -26.59 -25.67
C ALA A 652 -5.69 -27.24 -25.53
N LYS A 653 -5.91 -28.36 -26.23
CA LYS A 653 -7.18 -29.10 -26.16
C LYS A 653 -7.36 -29.64 -24.73
N ALA A 654 -8.50 -29.34 -24.11
CA ALA A 654 -8.86 -29.74 -22.75
C ALA A 654 -7.94 -29.21 -21.61
N SER A 655 -7.32 -28.04 -21.78
CA SER A 655 -6.54 -27.43 -20.69
C SER A 655 -7.41 -26.79 -19.61
N LYS A 656 -7.10 -27.14 -18.35
CA LYS A 656 -7.62 -26.45 -17.17
C LYS A 656 -6.91 -25.12 -16.96
N ALA A 657 -7.60 -24.15 -16.38
CA ALA A 657 -7.10 -22.82 -16.13
C ALA A 657 -6.34 -22.70 -14.81
N ILE A 658 -5.54 -21.65 -14.67
CA ILE A 658 -4.92 -21.25 -13.40
C ILE A 658 -5.64 -20.01 -12.87
N LEU A 659 -5.97 -20.00 -11.57
CA LEU A 659 -6.58 -18.87 -10.88
C LEU A 659 -5.52 -18.17 -10.03
N ILE A 660 -5.36 -16.86 -10.22
CA ILE A 660 -4.49 -16.00 -9.41
C ILE A 660 -5.38 -14.95 -8.75
N GLY A 661 -5.31 -14.80 -7.43
CA GLY A 661 -6.16 -13.84 -6.74
C GLY A 661 -5.57 -13.23 -5.46
N ALA A 662 -6.20 -12.14 -5.03
CA ALA A 662 -5.98 -11.42 -3.78
C ALA A 662 -7.29 -10.72 -3.40
N HIS A 663 -7.54 -10.44 -2.12
CA HIS A 663 -8.69 -9.62 -1.75
C HIS A 663 -8.39 -8.13 -1.87
N GLY A 664 -9.40 -7.35 -2.24
CA GLY A 664 -9.29 -5.91 -2.44
C GLY A 664 -9.85 -5.09 -1.29
N ASP A 665 -10.77 -5.64 -0.50
CA ASP A 665 -11.33 -4.96 0.67
C ASP A 665 -10.35 -4.91 1.85
N HIS A 666 -10.61 -4.00 2.78
CA HIS A 666 -9.97 -3.96 4.10
C HIS A 666 -10.96 -3.39 5.16
N LEU A 667 -10.50 -2.99 6.35
CA LEU A 667 -11.34 -2.68 7.51
C LEU A 667 -12.04 -1.31 7.50
N GLY A 668 -11.79 -0.44 6.53
CA GLY A 668 -12.34 0.92 6.52
C GLY A 668 -11.89 1.76 7.73
N LEU A 669 -12.83 2.18 8.57
CA LEU A 669 -12.54 2.88 9.83
C LEU A 669 -12.34 1.94 11.05
N GLY A 670 -12.38 0.62 10.83
CA GLY A 670 -12.23 -0.41 11.87
C GLY A 670 -13.44 -0.56 12.80
N GLU A 671 -14.59 -0.02 12.42
CA GLU A 671 -15.82 -0.05 13.25
C GLU A 671 -16.80 -1.15 12.84
N ARG A 672 -16.71 -1.64 11.61
CA ARG A 672 -17.64 -2.63 11.03
C ARG A 672 -17.29 -4.07 11.38
N THR A 673 -16.03 -4.32 11.68
CA THR A 673 -15.48 -5.65 11.96
C THR A 673 -14.82 -5.65 13.33
N GLY A 674 -15.02 -6.71 14.11
CA GLY A 674 -14.40 -6.87 15.44
C GLY A 674 -12.90 -7.18 15.40
N SER A 675 -12.27 -7.11 14.22
CA SER A 675 -10.89 -7.54 13.95
C SER A 675 -9.86 -6.42 14.05
N SER A 676 -10.28 -5.16 14.20
CA SER A 676 -9.37 -4.01 14.35
C SER A 676 -8.52 -4.12 15.63
N LEU A 677 -7.21 -3.90 15.47
CA LEU A 677 -6.23 -3.83 16.57
C LEU A 677 -5.82 -2.38 16.89
N ALA A 678 -6.67 -1.41 16.54
CA ALA A 678 -6.44 0.01 16.82
C ALA A 678 -6.38 0.31 18.34
N ARG A 679 -5.44 1.16 18.76
CA ARG A 679 -5.37 1.63 20.15
C ARG A 679 -6.48 2.64 20.43
N ALA A 680 -6.75 2.91 21.71
CA ALA A 680 -7.82 3.85 22.11
C ALA A 680 -7.74 5.24 21.45
N LYS A 681 -6.52 5.75 21.19
CA LYS A 681 -6.28 7.05 20.52
C LYS A 681 -6.38 6.99 18.98
N GLU A 682 -6.55 5.81 18.43
CA GLU A 682 -6.57 5.53 16.98
C GLU A 682 -7.92 5.00 16.51
N LYS A 683 -8.90 4.95 17.42
CA LYS A 683 -10.26 4.54 17.12
C LYS A 683 -10.84 5.43 16.01
N SER A 684 -11.57 4.82 15.10
CA SER A 684 -12.23 5.48 13.97
C SER A 684 -11.28 6.14 12.96
N LYS A 685 -9.97 5.83 13.02
CA LYS A 685 -9.03 6.22 11.97
C LYS A 685 -9.09 5.25 10.80
N ILE A 686 -8.66 5.74 9.63
CA ILE A 686 -8.57 4.95 8.40
C ILE A 686 -7.57 3.80 8.62
N HIS A 687 -8.01 2.59 8.32
CA HIS A 687 -7.17 1.41 8.17
C HIS A 687 -6.80 1.34 6.70
N PHE A 688 -5.58 1.74 6.35
CA PHE A 688 -5.20 1.93 4.94
C PHE A 688 -5.05 0.61 4.18
N GLY A 689 -4.64 -0.47 4.87
CA GLY A 689 -4.56 -1.80 4.29
C GLY A 689 -3.52 -1.90 3.19
N ALA A 690 -2.32 -1.37 3.44
CA ALA A 690 -1.23 -1.34 2.48
C ALA A 690 -0.61 -2.73 2.28
N ASP A 691 -0.23 -3.41 3.36
CA ASP A 691 0.14 -4.81 3.28
C ASP A 691 -1.10 -5.68 3.15
N ASP A 692 -2.18 -5.33 3.86
CA ASP A 692 -3.44 -6.08 3.95
C ASP A 692 -4.62 -5.33 3.30
N ASN A 693 -4.90 -5.47 2.00
CA ASN A 693 -4.16 -6.29 1.06
C ASN A 693 -3.90 -5.59 -0.29
N ALA A 694 -3.59 -4.30 -0.24
CA ALA A 694 -3.15 -3.58 -1.44
C ALA A 694 -1.90 -4.22 -2.07
N SER A 695 -1.01 -4.82 -1.26
CA SER A 695 0.17 -5.55 -1.72
C SER A 695 -0.17 -6.76 -2.61
N GLY A 696 -1.16 -7.58 -2.23
CA GLY A 696 -1.64 -8.71 -3.02
C GLY A 696 -2.34 -8.26 -4.30
N VAL A 697 -3.17 -7.20 -4.22
CA VAL A 697 -3.82 -6.62 -5.41
C VAL A 697 -2.80 -6.10 -6.41
N ALA A 698 -1.71 -5.47 -5.95
CA ALA A 698 -0.61 -5.07 -6.82
C ALA A 698 0.00 -6.28 -7.55
N GLY A 699 0.19 -7.41 -6.85
CA GLY A 699 0.59 -8.67 -7.47
C GLY A 699 -0.37 -9.15 -8.56
N VAL A 700 -1.69 -9.11 -8.34
CA VAL A 700 -2.67 -9.53 -9.36
C VAL A 700 -2.60 -8.64 -10.60
N ILE A 701 -2.52 -7.32 -10.41
CA ILE A 701 -2.47 -6.34 -11.50
C ILE A 701 -1.20 -6.53 -12.33
N GLU A 702 -0.03 -6.57 -11.69
CA GLU A 702 1.28 -6.79 -12.32
C GLU A 702 1.32 -8.10 -13.12
N LEU A 703 0.89 -9.20 -12.51
CA LEU A 703 0.89 -10.50 -13.18
C LEU A 703 -0.08 -10.53 -14.37
N SER A 704 -1.25 -9.90 -14.25
CA SER A 704 -2.21 -9.83 -15.35
C SER A 704 -1.65 -9.10 -16.57
N LYS A 705 -0.90 -8.02 -16.33
CA LYS A 705 -0.22 -7.24 -17.38
C LYS A 705 0.91 -8.06 -18.00
N TYR A 706 1.82 -8.59 -17.17
CA TYR A 706 2.96 -9.40 -17.59
C TYR A 706 2.55 -10.57 -18.49
N PHE A 707 1.57 -11.37 -18.05
CA PHE A 707 1.12 -12.53 -18.82
C PHE A 707 0.35 -12.14 -20.08
N SER A 708 -0.32 -10.97 -20.11
CA SER A 708 -0.98 -10.51 -21.33
C SER A 708 0.01 -10.16 -22.44
N GLU A 709 1.17 -9.59 -22.10
CA GLU A 709 2.24 -9.35 -23.07
C GLU A 709 2.90 -10.65 -23.53
N LYS A 710 2.94 -11.66 -22.65
CA LYS A 710 3.45 -13.01 -22.93
C LYS A 710 2.37 -14.00 -23.36
N ARG A 711 1.25 -13.52 -23.90
CA ARG A 711 0.10 -14.36 -24.30
C ARG A 711 0.46 -15.50 -25.26
N ASN A 712 1.52 -15.34 -26.04
CA ASN A 712 2.00 -16.36 -27.00
C ASN A 712 2.76 -17.51 -26.31
N GLU A 713 3.32 -17.27 -25.12
CA GLU A 713 4.10 -18.25 -24.35
C GLU A 713 3.20 -19.15 -23.50
N ILE A 714 2.04 -18.63 -23.05
CA ILE A 714 1.07 -19.40 -22.26
C ILE A 714 0.29 -20.41 -23.10
N LYS A 715 -0.02 -21.58 -22.52
CA LYS A 715 -0.77 -22.70 -23.13
C LYS A 715 -2.11 -22.98 -22.45
N LYS A 716 -2.31 -22.43 -21.25
CA LYS A 716 -3.51 -22.58 -20.41
C LYS A 716 -4.18 -21.22 -20.20
N PRO A 717 -5.52 -21.16 -20.06
CA PRO A 717 -6.19 -19.94 -19.65
C PRO A 717 -5.77 -19.53 -18.24
N MET A 718 -5.76 -18.23 -17.97
CA MET A 718 -5.48 -17.68 -16.65
C MET A 718 -6.64 -16.79 -16.21
N TYR A 719 -7.08 -16.96 -14.97
CA TYR A 719 -8.06 -16.09 -14.34
C TYR A 719 -7.35 -15.24 -13.29
N PHE A 720 -7.63 -13.94 -13.32
CA PHE A 720 -7.14 -12.96 -12.36
C PHE A 720 -8.33 -12.41 -11.59
N ALA A 721 -8.29 -12.49 -10.27
CA ALA A 721 -9.40 -12.12 -9.41
C ALA A 721 -8.98 -11.18 -8.28
N VAL A 722 -9.74 -10.11 -8.10
CA VAL A 722 -9.70 -9.28 -6.88
C VAL A 722 -10.99 -9.51 -6.12
N TRP A 723 -10.89 -10.14 -4.95
CA TRP A 723 -12.03 -10.57 -4.15
C TRP A 723 -12.57 -9.44 -3.27
N SER A 724 -13.86 -9.50 -2.98
CA SER A 724 -14.55 -8.63 -2.04
C SER A 724 -15.06 -9.45 -0.85
N GLY A 725 -15.03 -8.91 0.35
CA GLY A 725 -15.58 -9.54 1.54
C GLY A 725 -14.70 -10.62 2.17
N GLU A 726 -13.38 -10.52 2.02
CA GLU A 726 -12.44 -11.42 2.71
C GLU A 726 -12.51 -11.18 4.23
N GLU A 727 -12.48 -9.91 4.63
CA GLU A 727 -12.44 -9.42 6.01
C GLU A 727 -13.68 -9.78 6.85
N VAL A 728 -14.75 -10.17 6.14
CA VAL A 728 -16.04 -10.58 6.70
C VAL A 728 -16.34 -12.07 6.41
N GLY A 729 -15.34 -12.82 5.95
CA GLY A 729 -15.37 -14.28 5.83
C GLY A 729 -15.32 -14.82 4.41
N VAL A 730 -14.34 -14.42 3.59
CA VAL A 730 -14.06 -14.96 2.23
C VAL A 730 -15.30 -15.03 1.32
N LEU A 731 -16.20 -14.03 1.45
CA LEU A 731 -17.51 -14.04 0.81
C LEU A 731 -17.42 -14.03 -0.72
N GLY A 732 -16.51 -13.23 -1.26
CA GLY A 732 -16.32 -13.05 -2.71
C GLY A 732 -15.84 -14.31 -3.41
N SER A 733 -14.77 -14.94 -2.91
CA SER A 733 -14.27 -16.19 -3.49
C SER A 733 -15.27 -17.35 -3.35
N SER A 734 -15.98 -17.42 -2.22
CA SER A 734 -17.06 -18.39 -2.01
C SER A 734 -18.20 -18.19 -3.02
N HIS A 735 -18.62 -16.94 -3.22
CA HIS A 735 -19.64 -16.59 -4.21
C HIS A 735 -19.22 -16.99 -5.63
N PHE A 736 -17.95 -16.72 -6.00
CA PHE A 736 -17.41 -17.09 -7.31
C PHE A 736 -17.49 -18.60 -7.57
N VAL A 737 -17.04 -19.43 -6.62
CA VAL A 737 -17.11 -20.90 -6.71
C VAL A 737 -18.55 -21.37 -6.85
N LYS A 738 -19.47 -20.83 -6.05
CA LYS A 738 -20.89 -21.20 -6.08
C LYS A 738 -21.51 -20.90 -7.45
N VAL A 739 -21.36 -19.67 -7.93
CA VAL A 739 -21.94 -19.21 -9.20
C VAL A 739 -21.32 -19.89 -10.42
N TRP A 740 -20.05 -20.32 -10.32
CA TRP A 740 -19.38 -21.04 -11.40
C TRP A 740 -20.18 -22.27 -11.88
N LYS A 741 -20.62 -23.10 -10.93
CA LYS A 741 -21.39 -24.32 -11.22
C LYS A 741 -22.71 -23.98 -11.93
N GLU A 742 -23.39 -22.93 -11.47
CA GLU A 742 -24.67 -22.47 -12.00
C GLU A 742 -24.54 -21.94 -13.43
N GLN A 743 -23.54 -21.08 -13.69
CA GLN A 743 -23.41 -20.38 -14.97
C GLN A 743 -22.61 -21.15 -16.02
N LYS A 744 -21.53 -21.85 -15.64
CA LYS A 744 -20.66 -22.58 -16.58
C LYS A 744 -21.10 -24.02 -16.81
N LYS A 745 -22.07 -24.53 -16.03
CA LYS A 745 -22.57 -25.91 -16.09
C LYS A 745 -21.43 -26.95 -16.01
N SER A 746 -20.37 -26.63 -15.28
CA SER A 746 -19.20 -27.48 -15.06
C SER A 746 -18.78 -27.41 -13.60
N GLU A 747 -18.29 -28.51 -13.03
CA GLU A 747 -17.69 -28.48 -11.69
C GLU A 747 -16.44 -27.59 -11.69
N PHE A 748 -16.22 -26.86 -10.60
CA PHE A 748 -15.09 -25.93 -10.48
C PHE A 748 -13.74 -26.65 -10.68
N SER A 749 -13.59 -27.84 -10.09
CA SER A 749 -12.43 -28.74 -10.22
C SER A 749 -12.17 -29.27 -11.64
N GLN A 750 -13.16 -29.21 -12.54
CA GLN A 750 -12.98 -29.60 -13.94
C GLN A 750 -12.38 -28.46 -14.76
N SER A 751 -12.57 -27.21 -14.32
CA SER A 751 -12.16 -26.01 -15.05
C SER A 751 -10.82 -25.45 -14.59
N PHE A 752 -10.44 -25.66 -13.33
CA PHE A 752 -9.19 -25.13 -12.76
C PHE A 752 -8.21 -26.23 -12.34
N GLU A 753 -6.94 -25.99 -12.59
CA GLU A 753 -5.83 -26.87 -12.19
C GLU A 753 -5.18 -26.40 -10.89
N ALA A 754 -5.09 -25.10 -10.66
CA ALA A 754 -4.50 -24.53 -9.45
C ALA A 754 -5.07 -23.15 -9.10
N GLY A 755 -5.09 -22.84 -7.81
CA GLY A 755 -5.26 -21.50 -7.25
C GLY A 755 -3.98 -21.00 -6.60
N LEU A 756 -3.59 -19.77 -6.94
CA LEU A 756 -2.48 -19.04 -6.34
C LEU A 756 -3.06 -17.79 -5.66
N ASN A 757 -3.02 -17.74 -4.34
CA ASN A 757 -3.58 -16.64 -3.54
C ASN A 757 -2.46 -15.77 -2.97
N MET A 758 -2.60 -14.44 -3.03
CA MET A 758 -1.64 -13.48 -2.48
C MET A 758 -2.31 -12.68 -1.37
N ASP A 759 -1.75 -12.80 -0.16
CA ASP A 759 -2.27 -12.21 1.06
C ASP A 759 -1.09 -11.67 1.85
N MET A 760 -1.04 -10.35 2.10
CA MET A 760 0.06 -9.68 2.80
C MET A 760 1.46 -10.08 2.29
N ILE A 761 1.75 -9.72 1.03
CA ILE A 761 2.99 -10.10 0.33
C ILE A 761 4.04 -8.98 0.27
N GLY A 762 3.77 -7.83 0.89
CA GLY A 762 4.55 -6.60 0.77
C GLY A 762 5.66 -6.41 1.80
N ARG A 763 5.79 -7.30 2.78
CA ARG A 763 6.75 -7.16 3.88
C ARG A 763 7.80 -8.27 3.95
N LEU A 764 8.23 -8.76 2.79
CA LEU A 764 9.27 -9.78 2.68
C LEU A 764 10.55 -9.36 3.43
N ARG A 765 10.92 -10.10 4.47
CA ARG A 765 12.18 -9.93 5.23
C ARG A 765 13.17 -11.03 4.83
N ASP A 766 13.08 -12.17 5.49
CA ASP A 766 14.03 -13.27 5.34
C ASP A 766 13.56 -14.33 4.34
N GLN A 767 12.27 -14.71 4.42
CA GLN A 767 11.68 -15.77 3.61
C GLN A 767 10.21 -15.48 3.30
N LEU A 768 9.74 -15.96 2.15
CA LEU A 768 8.34 -15.92 1.77
C LEU A 768 7.64 -17.21 2.24
N GLN A 769 6.52 -17.10 2.93
CA GLN A 769 5.73 -18.27 3.32
C GLN A 769 4.87 -18.72 2.15
N VAL A 770 4.93 -20.02 1.84
CA VAL A 770 4.09 -20.70 0.86
C VAL A 770 3.25 -21.73 1.59
N GLN A 771 1.96 -21.43 1.75
CA GLN A 771 1.04 -22.21 2.57
C GLN A 771 0.14 -23.09 1.71
N GLY A 772 -0.33 -24.21 2.27
CA GLY A 772 -1.22 -25.15 1.58
C GLY A 772 -0.53 -26.12 0.63
N VAL A 773 0.78 -26.35 0.77
CA VAL A 773 1.53 -27.20 -0.19
C VAL A 773 1.10 -28.66 -0.18
N ALA A 774 0.37 -29.14 0.83
CA ALA A 774 -0.17 -30.50 0.79
C ALA A 774 -1.39 -30.64 -0.14
N SER A 775 -1.96 -29.53 -0.65
CA SER A 775 -3.08 -29.57 -1.61
C SER A 775 -2.74 -30.24 -2.95
N ALA A 776 -1.45 -30.46 -3.23
CA ALA A 776 -0.94 -31.31 -4.30
C ALA A 776 0.48 -31.81 -3.96
N LYS A 777 0.78 -33.09 -4.25
CA LYS A 777 2.12 -33.66 -3.99
C LYS A 777 3.25 -32.93 -4.70
N GLN A 778 2.96 -32.27 -5.82
CA GLN A 778 3.94 -31.58 -6.65
C GLN A 778 4.38 -30.23 -6.07
N TRP A 779 3.63 -29.62 -5.14
CA TRP A 779 3.95 -28.27 -4.66
C TRP A 779 5.27 -28.17 -3.90
N VAL A 780 5.67 -29.22 -3.19
CA VAL A 780 6.95 -29.22 -2.45
C VAL A 780 8.11 -29.14 -3.43
N GLY A 781 8.16 -30.02 -4.44
CA GLY A 781 9.21 -30.00 -5.46
C GLY A 781 9.18 -28.73 -6.32
N LEU A 782 7.99 -28.22 -6.65
CA LEU A 782 7.87 -26.94 -7.35
C LEU A 782 8.39 -25.78 -6.50
N SER A 783 8.15 -25.79 -5.18
CA SER A 783 8.70 -24.79 -4.26
C SER A 783 10.23 -24.81 -4.26
N GLU A 784 10.86 -25.99 -4.29
CA GLU A 784 12.32 -26.11 -4.39
C GLU A 784 12.86 -25.49 -5.68
N GLU A 785 12.25 -25.83 -6.83
CA GLU A 785 12.64 -25.26 -8.12
C GLU A 785 12.46 -23.74 -8.15
N VAL A 786 11.33 -23.24 -7.65
CA VAL A 786 11.01 -21.82 -7.65
C VAL A 786 11.94 -21.06 -6.70
N ALA A 787 12.26 -21.59 -5.53
CA ALA A 787 13.22 -20.98 -4.60
C ALA A 787 14.59 -20.78 -5.26
N LEU A 788 15.06 -21.80 -6.00
CA LEU A 788 16.32 -21.73 -6.76
C LEU A 788 16.28 -20.70 -7.89
N ILE A 789 15.20 -20.66 -8.67
CA ILE A 789 15.07 -19.74 -9.83
C ILE A 789 14.92 -18.29 -9.37
N SER A 790 14.10 -18.05 -8.35
CA SER A 790 13.79 -16.71 -7.86
C SER A 790 14.89 -16.13 -6.96
N GLY A 791 15.74 -16.97 -6.37
CA GLY A 791 16.73 -16.56 -5.37
C GLY A 791 16.09 -16.08 -4.06
N VAL A 792 14.82 -16.40 -3.81
CA VAL A 792 14.07 -16.04 -2.60
C VAL A 792 13.92 -17.28 -1.71
N PRO A 793 14.36 -17.23 -0.43
CA PRO A 793 14.10 -18.32 0.51
C PRO A 793 12.59 -18.52 0.72
N LEU A 794 12.13 -19.77 0.67
CA LEU A 794 10.73 -20.12 0.87
C LEU A 794 10.55 -20.97 2.14
N ALA A 795 9.55 -20.62 2.95
CA ALA A 795 9.06 -21.46 4.05
C ALA A 795 7.74 -22.12 3.66
N VAL A 796 7.72 -23.43 3.51
CA VAL A 796 6.53 -24.16 3.10
C VAL A 796 5.73 -24.67 4.29
N THR A 797 4.40 -24.54 4.24
CA THR A 797 3.49 -25.16 5.24
C THR A 797 2.45 -26.02 4.55
N ALA A 798 2.19 -27.19 5.14
CA ALA A 798 1.39 -28.24 4.52
C ALA A 798 -0.10 -27.91 4.46
N ASP A 799 -0.67 -27.36 5.54
CA ASP A 799 -2.12 -27.27 5.74
C ASP A 799 -2.81 -26.38 4.67
N PRO A 800 -3.72 -26.93 3.85
CA PRO A 800 -4.47 -26.16 2.86
C PRO A 800 -5.76 -25.52 3.40
N TYR A 801 -6.15 -25.78 4.65
CA TYR A 801 -7.34 -25.17 5.28
C TYR A 801 -7.01 -23.79 5.87
N LEU A 802 -6.64 -22.87 4.99
CA LEU A 802 -6.20 -21.52 5.36
C LEU A 802 -7.41 -20.58 5.55
N PRO A 803 -7.42 -19.66 6.52
CA PRO A 803 -8.53 -18.71 6.70
C PRO A 803 -8.42 -17.51 5.74
N THR A 804 -8.29 -17.77 4.43
CA THR A 804 -8.17 -16.78 3.34
C THR A 804 -8.88 -17.33 2.10
N ASP A 805 -8.97 -16.56 1.01
CA ASP A 805 -9.70 -16.94 -0.21
C ASP A 805 -9.22 -18.26 -0.87
N ALA A 806 -7.99 -18.68 -0.58
CA ALA A 806 -7.45 -20.00 -0.96
C ALA A 806 -8.33 -21.16 -0.46
N MET A 807 -9.03 -20.99 0.67
CA MET A 807 -9.91 -22.00 1.25
C MET A 807 -11.02 -22.38 0.29
N SER A 808 -11.73 -21.39 -0.24
CA SER A 808 -12.87 -21.56 -1.14
C SER A 808 -12.48 -22.37 -2.37
N VAL A 809 -11.28 -22.11 -2.90
CA VAL A 809 -10.70 -22.81 -4.06
C VAL A 809 -10.34 -24.26 -3.73
N TYR A 810 -9.63 -24.48 -2.61
CA TYR A 810 -9.21 -25.82 -2.20
C TYR A 810 -10.39 -26.75 -1.94
N VAL A 811 -11.37 -26.24 -1.23
CA VAL A 811 -12.59 -26.95 -0.86
C VAL A 811 -13.44 -27.28 -2.09
N ALA A 812 -13.35 -26.48 -3.16
CA ALA A 812 -13.97 -26.77 -4.45
C ALA A 812 -13.25 -27.86 -5.28
N GLY A 813 -12.23 -28.52 -4.71
CA GLY A 813 -11.52 -29.64 -5.34
C GLY A 813 -10.38 -29.23 -6.27
N VAL A 814 -9.81 -28.04 -6.07
CA VAL A 814 -8.68 -27.51 -6.86
C VAL A 814 -7.47 -27.33 -5.95
N PRO A 815 -6.26 -27.82 -6.28
CA PRO A 815 -5.04 -27.47 -5.54
C PRO A 815 -4.92 -25.97 -5.32
N SER A 816 -4.68 -25.52 -4.08
CA SER A 816 -4.52 -24.10 -3.79
C SER A 816 -3.35 -23.88 -2.84
N ILE A 817 -2.55 -22.86 -3.13
CA ILE A 817 -1.48 -22.37 -2.25
C ILE A 817 -1.63 -20.87 -2.02
N SER A 818 -1.20 -20.39 -0.86
CA SER A 818 -1.21 -18.96 -0.50
C SER A 818 0.20 -18.46 -0.24
N PHE A 819 0.48 -17.23 -0.65
CA PHE A 819 1.76 -16.54 -0.44
C PHE A 819 1.58 -15.46 0.62
N PHE A 820 2.45 -15.44 1.62
CA PHE A 820 2.34 -14.59 2.81
C PHE A 820 3.72 -14.20 3.36
N THR A 821 3.88 -12.95 3.82
CA THR A 821 5.17 -12.48 4.38
C THR A 821 5.27 -12.51 5.90
N GLY A 822 4.21 -12.94 6.59
CA GLY A 822 4.18 -13.02 8.05
C GLY A 822 3.40 -11.88 8.69
N SER A 823 2.87 -12.11 9.89
CA SER A 823 2.18 -11.08 10.67
C SER A 823 3.16 -10.04 11.21
N HIS A 824 2.66 -8.84 11.49
CA HIS A 824 3.44 -7.72 12.02
C HIS A 824 2.57 -6.81 12.90
N GLU A 825 3.20 -5.89 13.66
CA GLU A 825 2.50 -5.06 14.67
C GLU A 825 1.49 -4.06 14.09
N GLU A 826 1.62 -3.72 12.81
CA GLU A 826 0.71 -2.83 12.09
C GLU A 826 -0.52 -3.54 11.50
N TYR A 827 -0.55 -4.87 11.51
CA TYR A 827 -1.66 -5.67 11.00
C TYR A 827 -2.99 -5.24 11.63
N HIS A 828 -4.03 -5.08 10.81
CA HIS A 828 -5.36 -4.61 11.24
C HIS A 828 -5.35 -3.29 12.02
N THR A 829 -4.39 -2.40 11.74
CA THR A 829 -4.31 -1.10 12.42
C THR A 829 -4.26 0.07 11.43
N PRO A 830 -4.58 1.29 11.88
CA PRO A 830 -4.41 2.51 11.07
C PRO A 830 -2.97 2.82 10.63
N ARG A 831 -2.00 2.02 11.08
CA ARG A 831 -0.57 2.18 10.78
C ARG A 831 -0.09 1.31 9.62
N ASP A 832 -0.94 0.44 9.06
CA ASP A 832 -0.60 -0.34 7.86
C ASP A 832 -0.65 0.55 6.61
N THR A 833 0.35 1.43 6.46
CA THR A 833 0.43 2.44 5.39
C THR A 833 1.45 2.07 4.31
N ALA A 834 1.33 2.70 3.14
CA ALA A 834 2.17 2.43 1.97
C ALA A 834 3.67 2.62 2.25
N GLU A 835 4.05 3.51 3.16
CA GLU A 835 5.43 3.78 3.56
C GLU A 835 6.07 2.63 4.35
N THR A 836 5.24 1.74 4.92
CA THR A 836 5.71 0.64 5.75
C THR A 836 6.09 -0.63 4.97
N LEU A 837 5.81 -0.66 3.66
CA LEU A 837 6.12 -1.81 2.82
C LEU A 837 7.60 -1.87 2.42
N ASN A 838 8.09 -3.09 2.24
CA ASN A 838 9.36 -3.36 1.58
C ASN A 838 9.12 -3.57 0.08
N TYR A 839 9.13 -2.51 -0.72
CA TYR A 839 8.84 -2.62 -2.16
C TYR A 839 9.81 -3.50 -2.96
N PRO A 840 11.14 -3.44 -2.76
CA PRO A 840 12.05 -4.43 -3.34
C PRO A 840 11.70 -5.86 -2.91
N GLY A 841 11.22 -6.04 -1.68
CA GLY A 841 10.67 -7.30 -1.18
C GLY A 841 9.39 -7.73 -1.92
N LEU A 842 8.43 -6.82 -2.08
CA LEU A 842 7.16 -7.04 -2.79
C LEU A 842 7.39 -7.48 -4.23
N VAL A 843 8.27 -6.80 -4.97
CA VAL A 843 8.62 -7.19 -6.35
C VAL A 843 9.20 -8.61 -6.38
N ARG A 844 10.04 -8.98 -5.41
CA ARG A 844 10.56 -10.35 -5.27
C ARG A 844 9.47 -11.36 -4.93
N SER A 845 8.54 -11.04 -4.02
CA SER A 845 7.37 -11.88 -3.71
C SER A 845 6.52 -12.14 -4.95
N ILE A 846 6.18 -11.09 -5.71
CA ILE A 846 5.43 -11.22 -6.97
C ILE A 846 6.23 -12.05 -7.98
N GLY A 847 7.55 -11.89 -8.03
CA GLY A 847 8.45 -12.70 -8.84
C GLY A 847 8.39 -14.21 -8.52
N VAL A 848 8.23 -14.58 -7.25
CA VAL A 848 8.01 -15.97 -6.84
C VAL A 848 6.68 -16.48 -7.41
N VAL A 849 5.58 -15.75 -7.20
CA VAL A 849 4.24 -16.12 -7.71
C VAL A 849 4.23 -16.23 -9.23
N LYS A 850 4.90 -15.28 -9.92
CA LYS A 850 5.12 -15.29 -11.36
C LYS A 850 5.77 -16.60 -11.81
N THR A 851 6.82 -17.03 -11.11
CA THR A 851 7.58 -18.24 -11.46
C THR A 851 6.73 -19.50 -11.26
N PHE A 852 5.95 -19.58 -10.18
CA PHE A 852 4.95 -20.65 -10.01
C PHE A 852 3.94 -20.66 -11.17
N ALA A 853 3.37 -19.50 -11.49
CA ALA A 853 2.41 -19.38 -12.58
C ALA A 853 3.03 -19.82 -13.92
N GLU A 854 4.24 -19.36 -14.27
CA GLU A 854 4.98 -19.75 -15.48
C GLU A 854 5.16 -21.27 -15.60
N LYS A 855 5.56 -21.94 -14.51
CA LYS A 855 5.70 -23.40 -14.46
C LYS A 855 4.38 -24.13 -14.75
N LEU A 856 3.26 -23.54 -14.37
CA LEU A 856 1.93 -24.14 -14.59
C LEU A 856 1.39 -23.85 -16.00
N VAL A 857 1.60 -22.64 -16.54
CA VAL A 857 0.90 -22.18 -17.76
C VAL A 857 1.67 -22.39 -19.05
N THR A 858 3.00 -22.56 -19.01
CA THR A 858 3.83 -22.71 -20.23
C THR A 858 3.80 -24.11 -20.84
N VAL A 859 3.30 -25.09 -20.08
CA VAL A 859 3.09 -26.47 -20.54
C VAL A 859 1.62 -26.74 -20.82
N SER A 860 1.31 -27.68 -21.72
CA SER A 860 -0.08 -28.07 -22.03
C SER A 860 -0.64 -29.14 -21.08
N THR A 861 0.22 -29.89 -20.38
CA THR A 861 -0.15 -30.97 -19.47
C THR A 861 -0.47 -30.45 -18.07
N THR A 862 -1.35 -31.16 -17.35
CA THR A 862 -1.59 -30.90 -15.92
C THR A 862 -0.33 -31.20 -15.11
N VAL A 863 0.13 -30.20 -14.35
CA VAL A 863 1.34 -30.25 -13.51
C VAL A 863 0.96 -30.68 -12.10
N VAL A 864 -0.02 -30.01 -11.49
CA VAL A 864 -0.48 -30.30 -10.12
C VAL A 864 -1.81 -31.02 -10.12
N LYS A 865 -1.98 -31.96 -9.18
CA LYS A 865 -3.20 -32.73 -9.02
C LYS A 865 -3.74 -32.56 -7.61
N TYR A 866 -5.06 -32.41 -7.51
CA TYR A 866 -5.75 -32.30 -6.24
C TYR A 866 -5.39 -33.46 -5.33
N GLU A 867 -4.83 -33.13 -4.18
CA GLU A 867 -4.64 -34.04 -3.08
C GLU A 867 -5.56 -33.61 -1.96
N LYS A 868 -6.45 -34.53 -1.62
CA LYS A 868 -7.31 -34.37 -0.46
C LYS A 868 -6.46 -34.62 0.77
N VAL A 869 -6.20 -33.58 1.53
CA VAL A 869 -5.36 -33.62 2.74
C VAL A 869 -6.20 -34.05 3.93
N GLU A 870 -5.63 -34.91 4.78
CA GLU A 870 -6.15 -35.19 6.11
C GLU A 870 -6.06 -33.89 6.91
N GLY A 871 -7.15 -33.41 7.52
CA GLY A 871 -7.11 -32.19 8.30
C GLY A 871 -6.11 -32.34 9.43
N ASN A 872 -5.03 -31.55 9.38
CA ASN A 872 -3.93 -31.75 10.29
C ASN A 872 -4.34 -31.29 11.69
N SER A 873 -4.19 -32.17 12.66
CA SER A 873 -4.46 -31.89 14.06
C SER A 873 -3.43 -30.97 14.72
N GLY A 874 -2.25 -30.87 14.10
CA GLY A 874 -1.01 -30.57 14.82
C GLY A 874 -0.31 -29.22 14.62
N GLN A 875 -0.93 -28.16 14.08
CA GLN A 875 -0.33 -26.81 14.12
C GLN A 875 -1.19 -25.83 14.93
N ARG A 876 -0.56 -25.22 15.95
CA ARG A 876 -1.12 -24.15 16.78
C ARG A 876 -1.50 -22.96 15.88
N MET A 877 -2.77 -22.89 15.45
CA MET A 877 -3.41 -21.59 15.25
C MET A 877 -3.49 -20.95 16.64
N GLU A 878 -2.75 -19.86 16.86
CA GLU A 878 -2.98 -19.03 18.05
C GLU A 878 -4.46 -18.64 18.09
N GLY A 879 -5.18 -19.21 19.06
CA GLY A 879 -6.57 -18.88 19.36
C GLY A 879 -7.67 -19.92 19.04
N ARG A 880 -7.37 -21.10 18.45
CA ARG A 880 -8.40 -22.15 18.20
C ARG A 880 -7.85 -23.59 18.30
N SER A 881 -7.68 -24.13 19.50
CA SER A 881 -7.44 -25.58 19.68
C SER A 881 -8.77 -26.34 19.87
N PHE A 882 -9.08 -27.28 18.98
CA PHE A 882 -10.19 -28.23 19.15
C PHE A 882 -9.60 -29.59 19.53
N ARG A 883 -10.09 -30.22 20.60
CA ARG A 883 -9.60 -31.54 21.05
C ARG A 883 -10.08 -32.71 20.17
N ILE A 884 -11.22 -32.54 19.49
CA ILE A 884 -11.87 -33.59 18.70
C ILE A 884 -11.81 -33.24 17.22
N TYR A 885 -11.42 -34.23 16.43
CA TYR A 885 -11.29 -34.16 14.99
C TYR A 885 -12.33 -35.07 14.33
N LEU A 886 -13.24 -34.46 13.55
CA LEU A 886 -14.09 -35.19 12.60
C LEU A 886 -13.61 -35.05 11.15
N GLY A 887 -12.81 -34.02 10.85
CA GLY A 887 -12.42 -33.65 9.50
C GLY A 887 -13.61 -33.34 8.60
N THR A 888 -14.67 -32.71 9.11
CA THR A 888 -15.66 -32.02 8.27
C THR A 888 -15.16 -30.63 7.89
N ILE A 889 -15.52 -30.16 6.71
CA ILE A 889 -15.19 -28.83 6.22
C ILE A 889 -16.50 -28.04 6.12
N PRO A 890 -16.76 -27.10 7.04
CA PRO A 890 -17.95 -26.27 6.98
C PRO A 890 -17.95 -25.33 5.77
N ASP A 891 -19.13 -25.06 5.23
CA ASP A 891 -19.38 -24.01 4.24
C ASP A 891 -19.81 -22.73 4.99
N TYR A 892 -18.94 -21.72 4.98
CA TYR A 892 -19.13 -20.45 5.72
C TYR A 892 -19.97 -19.43 4.96
N SER A 893 -20.35 -19.73 3.70
CA SER A 893 -20.96 -18.77 2.78
C SER A 893 -22.49 -18.70 2.86
N GLN A 894 -23.13 -19.46 3.76
CA GLN A 894 -24.58 -19.59 3.80
C GLN A 894 -25.24 -18.80 4.93
N GLU A 895 -26.09 -17.83 4.53
CA GLU A 895 -27.16 -17.27 5.36
C GLU A 895 -28.44 -18.13 5.24
N GLY A 896 -29.19 -18.29 6.34
CA GLY A 896 -30.60 -18.75 6.30
C GLY A 896 -30.89 -20.25 6.20
N VAL A 897 -29.90 -21.15 6.37
CA VAL A 897 -30.13 -22.61 6.40
C VAL A 897 -30.02 -23.16 7.82
N LYS A 898 -31.02 -23.94 8.26
CA LYS A 898 -30.98 -24.67 9.54
C LYS A 898 -30.04 -25.87 9.41
N GLY A 899 -28.89 -25.80 10.08
CA GLY A 899 -27.84 -26.82 10.12
C GLY A 899 -26.52 -26.30 9.58
N VAL A 900 -25.50 -27.16 9.52
CA VAL A 900 -24.18 -26.81 8.97
C VAL A 900 -24.00 -27.48 7.64
N ARG A 901 -24.08 -26.69 6.57
CA ARG A 901 -23.66 -27.17 5.26
C ARG A 901 -22.19 -27.49 5.29
N VAL A 902 -21.83 -28.66 4.79
CA VAL A 902 -20.44 -29.06 4.61
C VAL A 902 -20.09 -29.00 3.14
N SER A 903 -18.99 -28.31 2.88
CA SER A 903 -18.37 -28.24 1.58
C SER A 903 -17.54 -29.51 1.28
N GLY A 904 -17.25 -30.29 2.32
CA GLY A 904 -16.76 -31.65 2.21
C GLY A 904 -16.30 -32.22 3.55
N ALA A 905 -15.49 -33.27 3.48
CA ALA A 905 -14.76 -33.82 4.62
C ALA A 905 -13.30 -34.03 4.20
N SER A 906 -12.33 -33.88 5.09
CA SER A 906 -10.91 -34.17 4.92
C SER A 906 -10.66 -35.66 4.66
N LYS A 907 -9.53 -36.02 4.02
CA LYS A 907 -9.21 -37.42 3.72
C LYS A 907 -8.98 -38.23 5.00
N ASN A 908 -9.35 -39.52 4.99
CA ASN A 908 -9.23 -40.48 6.09
C ASN A 908 -9.89 -40.04 7.41
N SER A 909 -10.66 -38.96 7.37
CA SER A 909 -11.31 -38.41 8.53
C SER A 909 -12.51 -39.26 8.96
N PRO A 910 -12.93 -39.16 10.22
CA PRO A 910 -14.19 -39.74 10.68
C PRO A 910 -15.38 -39.40 9.80
N ALA A 911 -15.47 -38.15 9.34
CA ALA A 911 -16.58 -37.69 8.52
C ALA A 911 -16.58 -38.31 7.11
N GLU A 912 -15.41 -38.44 6.48
CA GLU A 912 -15.30 -39.14 5.20
C GLU A 912 -15.69 -40.62 5.34
N LYS A 913 -15.18 -41.30 6.37
CA LYS A 913 -15.48 -42.72 6.64
C LYS A 913 -16.96 -42.96 6.96
N ALA A 914 -17.60 -42.00 7.64
CA ALA A 914 -19.03 -42.02 7.92
C ALA A 914 -19.89 -41.73 6.67
N GLY A 915 -19.28 -41.31 5.55
CA GLY A 915 -19.99 -41.07 4.29
C GLY A 915 -20.56 -39.67 4.13
N VAL A 916 -20.03 -38.67 4.84
CA VAL A 916 -20.35 -37.24 4.66
C VAL A 916 -19.87 -36.77 3.28
N LYS A 917 -20.73 -36.07 2.54
CA LYS A 917 -20.49 -35.60 1.16
C LYS A 917 -20.62 -34.08 1.05
N THR A 918 -19.98 -33.51 0.03
CA THR A 918 -20.18 -32.10 -0.36
C THR A 918 -21.66 -31.81 -0.60
N GLY A 919 -22.16 -30.74 0.01
CA GLY A 919 -23.55 -30.30 -0.09
C GLY A 919 -24.48 -30.86 1.00
N ASP A 920 -24.01 -31.80 1.83
CA ASP A 920 -24.75 -32.24 3.00
C ASP A 920 -24.95 -31.09 3.99
N ILE A 921 -26.09 -31.08 4.68
CA ILE A 921 -26.35 -30.16 5.80
C ILE A 921 -26.44 -30.99 7.08
N ILE A 922 -25.47 -30.87 7.97
CA ILE A 922 -25.49 -31.52 9.28
C ILE A 922 -26.60 -30.90 10.12
N ILE A 923 -27.58 -31.70 10.50
CA ILE A 923 -28.76 -31.27 11.28
C ILE A 923 -28.79 -31.86 12.70
N GLU A 924 -27.99 -32.88 12.96
CA GLU A 924 -27.85 -33.51 14.27
C GLU A 924 -26.47 -34.18 14.40
N PHE A 925 -25.82 -34.09 15.56
CA PHE A 925 -24.59 -34.82 15.86
C PHE A 925 -24.56 -35.15 17.35
N ALA A 926 -24.27 -36.40 17.73
CA ALA A 926 -24.21 -36.84 19.12
C ALA A 926 -25.47 -36.59 19.96
N LYS A 927 -26.67 -36.72 19.36
CA LYS A 927 -27.97 -36.35 19.93
C LYS A 927 -28.15 -34.84 20.18
N THR A 928 -27.18 -34.04 19.75
CA THR A 928 -27.25 -32.59 19.76
C THR A 928 -27.80 -32.12 18.42
N LYS A 929 -28.85 -31.30 18.46
CA LYS A 929 -29.41 -30.69 17.25
C LYS A 929 -28.44 -29.63 16.73
N ILE A 930 -28.12 -29.69 15.44
CA ILE A 930 -27.23 -28.74 14.78
C ILE A 930 -28.07 -27.81 13.94
N GLU A 931 -28.09 -26.53 14.30
CA GLU A 931 -28.85 -25.50 13.59
C GLU A 931 -27.96 -24.40 13.00
N ASN A 932 -26.74 -24.23 13.51
CA ASN A 932 -25.72 -23.33 12.97
C ASN A 932 -24.28 -23.86 13.19
N LEU A 933 -23.28 -23.14 12.67
CA LEU A 933 -21.86 -23.53 12.75
C LEU A 933 -21.37 -23.70 14.19
N TYR A 934 -21.83 -22.86 15.11
CA TYR A 934 -21.38 -22.89 16.50
C TYR A 934 -21.91 -24.12 17.24
N ASP A 935 -23.13 -24.56 16.93
CA ASP A 935 -23.66 -25.84 17.43
C ASP A 935 -22.77 -27.02 17.07
N TYR A 936 -22.28 -26.99 15.84
CA TYR A 936 -21.43 -28.03 15.31
C TYR A 936 -20.05 -28.01 15.96
N VAL A 937 -19.42 -26.84 16.01
CA VAL A 937 -18.13 -26.62 16.69
C VAL A 937 -18.18 -26.97 18.18
N TYR A 938 -19.29 -26.67 18.84
CA TYR A 938 -19.53 -27.06 20.22
C TYR A 938 -19.65 -28.56 20.39
N THR A 939 -20.46 -29.19 19.54
CA THR A 939 -20.70 -30.64 19.64
C THR A 939 -19.39 -31.39 19.41
N LEU A 940 -18.51 -30.89 18.54
CA LEU A 940 -17.13 -31.38 18.43
C LEU A 940 -16.42 -31.35 19.79
N GLN A 941 -16.47 -30.24 20.55
CA GLN A 941 -15.80 -30.13 21.85
C GLN A 941 -16.40 -31.03 22.95
N ALA A 942 -17.69 -31.36 22.87
CA ALA A 942 -18.39 -32.15 23.88
C ALA A 942 -18.32 -33.67 23.66
N VAL A 943 -18.02 -34.11 22.44
CA VAL A 943 -18.03 -35.52 22.07
C VAL A 943 -16.78 -36.24 22.56
N LYS A 944 -16.94 -37.48 23.03
CA LYS A 944 -15.81 -38.31 23.45
C LYS A 944 -15.09 -38.88 22.22
N PRO A 945 -13.75 -38.83 22.19
CA PRO A 945 -13.00 -39.45 21.12
C PRO A 945 -13.10 -40.97 21.21
N ASN A 946 -12.93 -41.64 20.09
CA ASN A 946 -12.92 -43.10 19.94
C ASN A 946 -14.23 -43.79 20.36
N ILE A 947 -15.36 -43.06 20.38
CA ILE A 947 -16.70 -43.61 20.63
C ILE A 947 -17.60 -43.39 19.42
N LEU A 948 -18.13 -44.47 18.85
CA LEU A 948 -19.06 -44.38 17.72
C LEU A 948 -20.29 -43.55 18.11
N THR A 949 -20.59 -42.55 17.30
CA THR A 949 -21.55 -41.50 17.59
C THR A 949 -22.42 -41.27 16.35
N LYS A 950 -23.73 -41.04 16.53
CA LYS A 950 -24.62 -40.75 15.39
C LYS A 950 -24.51 -39.31 14.92
N MET A 951 -24.50 -39.11 13.61
CA MET A 951 -24.64 -37.82 12.93
C MET A 951 -25.76 -37.92 11.90
N SER A 952 -26.69 -36.97 11.89
CA SER A 952 -27.72 -36.87 10.84
C SER A 952 -27.42 -35.71 9.90
N VAL A 953 -27.48 -35.99 8.60
CA VAL A 953 -27.32 -35.01 7.52
C VAL A 953 -28.55 -34.94 6.63
N MET A 954 -28.86 -33.76 6.11
CA MET A 954 -29.81 -33.56 5.01
C MET A 954 -29.05 -33.58 3.70
N ARG A 955 -29.40 -34.52 2.81
CA ARG A 955 -28.84 -34.67 1.48
C ARG A 955 -29.98 -34.72 0.47
N ASP A 956 -29.96 -33.83 -0.52
CA ASP A 956 -30.99 -33.75 -1.57
C ASP A 956 -32.43 -33.75 -1.01
N GLY A 957 -32.63 -33.06 0.13
CA GLY A 957 -33.94 -32.96 0.79
C GLY A 957 -34.36 -34.16 1.66
N LYS A 958 -33.49 -35.16 1.87
CA LYS A 958 -33.76 -36.33 2.73
C LYS A 958 -32.82 -36.40 3.94
N LYS A 959 -33.34 -36.78 5.11
CA LYS A 959 -32.54 -37.06 6.33
C LYS A 959 -31.83 -38.41 6.17
N ILE A 960 -30.52 -38.42 6.40
CA ILE A 960 -29.65 -39.60 6.39
C ILE A 960 -28.90 -39.64 7.73
N ASP A 961 -28.97 -40.77 8.43
CA ASP A 961 -28.19 -41.01 9.65
C ASP A 961 -26.89 -41.74 9.31
N LEU A 962 -25.78 -41.25 9.86
CA LEU A 962 -24.42 -41.72 9.66
C LEU A 962 -23.81 -42.08 11.02
N ASP A 963 -23.14 -43.23 11.10
CA ASP A 963 -22.34 -43.59 12.27
C ASP A 963 -20.92 -43.05 12.06
N ILE A 964 -20.51 -42.12 12.93
CA ILE A 964 -19.22 -41.44 12.87
C ILE A 964 -18.37 -41.79 14.10
N LEU A 965 -17.07 -42.04 13.91
CA LEU A 965 -16.13 -42.34 15.00
C LEU A 965 -15.20 -41.14 15.23
N PRO A 966 -15.52 -40.21 16.14
CA PRO A 966 -14.72 -39.01 16.40
C PRO A 966 -13.33 -39.38 16.93
N LEU A 967 -12.29 -38.68 16.50
CA LEU A 967 -10.91 -38.94 16.93
C LEU A 967 -10.37 -37.77 17.76
N LEU A 968 -9.31 -38.01 18.55
CA LEU A 968 -8.54 -36.92 19.16
C LEU A 968 -7.73 -36.19 18.08
N LYS A 969 -7.62 -34.87 18.23
CA LYS A 969 -6.69 -34.03 17.50
C LYS A 969 -5.30 -34.29 18.13
N GLU A 970 -4.44 -35.09 17.49
CA GLU A 970 -3.04 -35.35 17.91
C GLU A 970 -2.19 -34.08 17.88
#